data_AF-A0A972QQC6-F1
#
_entry.id   AF-A0A972QQC6-F1
#
_cell.length_a   1.000
_cell.length_b   1.000
_cell.length_c   1.000
_cell.angle_alpha   90.00
_cell.angle_beta   90.00
_cell.angle_gamma   90.00
#
_symmetry.space_group_name_H-M   'P 1'
#
loop_
_entity.id
_entity.type
_entity.pdbx_description
1 polymer ?
#
loop_
_entity_poly.entity_id
_entity_poly.type
_entity_poly.pdbx_seq_one_letter_code
_entity_poly.pdbx_strand_id
1 'polypeptide(L)'
;MIIRHGFKLINEQDISELKTRAMVFSHVKTGAQLLSLSNDDENKVFGITFRTPPSDSTGVAHILEHSVLCGSRKYPVKEPFVELLKGSLKTFLNAFTYPDKTCYPVASQNLQDFYNLIDVYLDAVFYPRLTSFIFQQEGWHLELEDPDHPLTYKGVVFNEMKGAYSSPDSLLAQRSLQSLFPDNTYGFDSGGHPRHIPDLTFEQFRAFHSKFYHPSNARIYFYGDDDPDKRLRLINDYLKHFDTIQIDLTIKLQPSFDRPRRIVRPFMVGEEEKSRAKGMVTLNWILTETHDVKMNFALRILEYILLGMPASPLRKALIDSGLGEDLAGEGLGNELRQTYFSTGLKGIQVKNAQRIEGLILKTLTTLARERIDPDTVEAALNTIEFRLHENNIGHLPRGIQLMLRSLTTWLYDGAPLALLAFEEPLKAIKAEVQSNPAFFEDTIDSLFVNNRHRTTLILKPDPDMREKEEAFEKDRLGKARSAMNHGERNSIIENARELKRLQETPDPSEALATIPFLKLSDLERKNKSVPIACLDLQGTPILFHDLFTNGIAYLDLGFNLHTLPDKYLPYVPLFGRALVEMGTEKEDYVTLTQRISRKTGGIIPQLFTSNMKNSSRGSAWLFLRGKVMLTQAKELTNIFRDVLLGLRLDNQERFRQMVMEERARQEEMLIPAGHQVVNMRLRAHFDEAHWAAEQMGGLSYLFFLNKLYQAVDENWSDLHTVLERIRDILINRKTMIMNITLDESGWSHFEPHVNDLLDSLPEGKVNETDWSPKRPSAFEGMTLPSHVNYVGKGADLTTLGYRFHGSALVITRHLRNTWLWDHVRVQGGAYGAFCLFDHLSGILTFVSYRDPNLIKTLEVFDQTARFLRDMDINDEELTKSIIGTIGDLDTYMLPDTKGYVSMLRYLTGDTEELRQKMRDDVLGTKKADFKAFANVLEKFKEKGIVKILGSPSAIQAATTGRPGWLDVVKIL
;
A
#
# COMPACT_ATOMS: atom_id res chain seq x y z
N MET A 1 -17.55 -40.54 9.98
CA MET A 1 -16.77 -39.37 9.51
C MET A 1 -17.25 -39.01 8.12
N ILE A 2 -17.55 -37.75 7.86
CA ILE A 2 -18.16 -37.30 6.59
C ILE A 2 -17.03 -37.00 5.60
N ILE A 3 -16.99 -37.73 4.48
CA ILE A 3 -16.10 -37.43 3.34
C ILE A 3 -16.93 -36.65 2.31
N ARG A 4 -16.45 -35.48 1.89
CA ARG A 4 -17.07 -34.64 0.86
C ARG A 4 -16.06 -34.38 -0.25
N HIS A 5 -16.40 -34.77 -1.47
CA HIS A 5 -15.56 -34.52 -2.66
C HIS A 5 -14.07 -34.90 -2.48
N GLY A 6 -13.76 -36.03 -1.82
CA GLY A 6 -12.38 -36.47 -1.56
C GLY A 6 -11.72 -35.87 -0.31
N PHE A 7 -12.42 -35.02 0.43
CA PHE A 7 -11.94 -34.39 1.66
C PHE A 7 -12.63 -34.92 2.91
N LYS A 8 -11.85 -35.12 3.97
CA LYS A 8 -12.32 -35.41 5.31
C LYS A 8 -12.33 -34.13 6.13
N LEU A 9 -13.48 -33.81 6.75
CA LEU A 9 -13.58 -32.72 7.73
C LEU A 9 -12.80 -33.07 9.01
N ILE A 10 -11.93 -32.17 9.45
CA ILE A 10 -11.05 -32.32 10.62
C ILE A 10 -11.55 -31.45 11.79
N ASN A 11 -11.87 -30.19 11.52
CA ASN A 11 -12.37 -29.26 12.51
C ASN A 11 -13.41 -28.33 11.88
N GLU A 12 -14.36 -27.88 12.69
CA GLU A 12 -15.37 -26.91 12.33
C GLU A 12 -15.63 -26.00 13.53
N GLN A 13 -15.58 -24.69 13.31
CA GLN A 13 -15.73 -23.69 14.36
C GLN A 13 -16.29 -22.39 13.78
N ASP A 14 -17.21 -21.76 14.49
CA ASP A 14 -17.62 -20.38 14.22
C ASP A 14 -16.69 -19.42 14.98
N ILE A 15 -16.23 -18.37 14.29
CA ILE A 15 -15.42 -17.28 14.84
C ILE A 15 -16.30 -16.04 14.87
N SER A 16 -16.89 -15.75 16.04
CA SER A 16 -17.86 -14.68 16.25
C SER A 16 -17.31 -13.30 15.90
N GLU A 17 -16.09 -13.01 16.34
CA GLU A 17 -15.39 -11.74 16.12
C GLU A 17 -14.98 -11.50 14.66
N LEU A 18 -15.26 -12.46 13.76
CA LEU A 18 -15.09 -12.32 12.31
C LEU A 18 -16.38 -12.63 11.52
N LYS A 19 -17.50 -12.94 12.20
CA LYS A 19 -18.73 -13.50 11.60
C LYS A 19 -18.43 -14.56 10.53
N THR A 20 -17.53 -15.49 10.87
CA THR A 20 -16.98 -16.44 9.90
C THR A 20 -17.12 -17.87 10.40
N ARG A 21 -17.65 -18.74 9.55
CA ARG A 21 -17.62 -20.20 9.77
C ARG A 21 -16.34 -20.77 9.17
N ALA A 22 -15.51 -21.37 10.00
CA ALA A 22 -14.24 -21.96 9.62
C ALA A 22 -14.33 -23.50 9.57
N MET A 23 -13.90 -24.09 8.46
CA MET A 23 -13.84 -25.55 8.29
C MET A 23 -12.44 -25.96 7.83
N VAL A 24 -11.83 -26.89 8.55
CA VAL A 24 -10.50 -27.45 8.23
C VAL A 24 -10.69 -28.86 7.68
N PHE A 25 -10.15 -29.11 6.50
CA PHE A 25 -10.23 -30.39 5.80
C PHE A 25 -8.84 -31.00 5.55
N SER A 26 -8.82 -32.31 5.35
CA SER A 26 -7.67 -33.03 4.81
C SER A 26 -8.10 -33.87 3.60
N HIS A 27 -7.39 -33.75 2.49
CA HIS A 27 -7.63 -34.56 1.30
C HIS A 27 -7.23 -36.01 1.56
N VAL A 28 -8.17 -36.94 1.35
CA VAL A 28 -8.02 -38.34 1.77
C VAL A 28 -6.83 -39.04 1.08
N LYS A 29 -6.56 -38.71 -0.19
CA LYS A 29 -5.53 -39.40 -0.98
C LYS A 29 -4.12 -38.85 -0.77
N THR A 30 -3.98 -37.54 -0.60
CA THR A 30 -2.67 -36.86 -0.59
C THR A 30 -2.27 -36.30 0.78
N GLY A 31 -3.22 -36.17 1.71
CA GLY A 31 -3.00 -35.50 3.00
C GLY A 31 -3.02 -33.96 2.95
N ALA A 32 -3.17 -33.35 1.77
CA ALA A 32 -3.22 -31.89 1.62
C ALA A 32 -4.26 -31.28 2.56
N GLN A 33 -3.90 -30.19 3.24
CA GLN A 33 -4.79 -29.53 4.20
C GLN A 33 -5.46 -28.33 3.55
N LEU A 34 -6.75 -28.15 3.84
CA LEU A 34 -7.54 -27.04 3.31
C LEU A 34 -8.27 -26.32 4.45
N LEU A 35 -8.09 -25.00 4.56
CA LEU A 35 -8.86 -24.12 5.43
C LEU A 35 -9.87 -23.34 4.59
N SER A 36 -11.16 -23.53 4.89
CA SER A 36 -12.27 -22.84 4.24
C SER A 36 -12.97 -21.93 5.24
N LEU A 37 -12.81 -20.61 5.06
CA LEU A 37 -13.52 -19.59 5.79
C LEU A 37 -14.73 -19.11 4.96
N SER A 38 -15.92 -19.14 5.54
CA SER A 38 -17.16 -18.74 4.85
C SER A 38 -17.84 -17.60 5.61
N ASN A 39 -18.12 -16.51 4.92
CA ASN A 39 -18.75 -15.29 5.43
C ASN A 39 -19.37 -14.47 4.28
N ASP A 40 -19.90 -13.30 4.59
CA ASP A 40 -20.57 -12.43 3.61
C ASP A 40 -19.61 -11.44 2.91
N ASP A 41 -18.29 -11.62 3.02
CA ASP A 41 -17.34 -10.76 2.31
C ASP A 41 -17.27 -11.15 0.82
N GLU A 42 -17.74 -10.22 -0.01
CA GLU A 42 -17.78 -10.36 -1.46
C GLU A 42 -16.39 -10.51 -2.09
N ASN A 43 -15.33 -10.04 -1.42
CA ASN A 43 -13.97 -10.10 -1.93
C ASN A 43 -13.31 -11.43 -1.59
N LYS A 44 -13.67 -12.45 -2.39
CA LYS A 44 -13.21 -13.82 -2.20
C LYS A 44 -11.70 -13.91 -2.35
N VAL A 45 -11.07 -14.73 -1.53
CA VAL A 45 -9.62 -14.99 -1.55
C VAL A 45 -9.37 -16.48 -1.66
N PHE A 46 -8.45 -16.84 -2.53
CA PHE A 46 -7.85 -18.16 -2.60
C PHE A 46 -6.35 -18.01 -2.39
N GLY A 47 -5.75 -18.98 -1.72
CA GLY A 47 -4.30 -19.10 -1.69
C GLY A 47 -3.86 -20.53 -1.60
N ILE A 48 -2.71 -20.82 -2.21
CA ILE A 48 -2.00 -22.09 -2.01
C ILE A 48 -0.57 -21.79 -1.56
N THR A 49 -0.16 -22.45 -0.50
CA THR A 49 1.15 -22.27 0.13
C THR A 49 1.89 -23.59 0.24
N PHE A 50 3.17 -23.57 -0.09
CA PHE A 50 4.09 -24.69 0.06
C PHE A 50 5.18 -24.34 1.08
N ARG A 51 5.57 -25.29 1.93
CA ARG A 51 6.81 -25.14 2.73
C ARG A 51 8.00 -25.37 1.80
N THR A 52 8.85 -24.38 1.64
CA THR A 52 9.95 -24.36 0.67
C THR A 52 11.27 -23.93 1.34
N PRO A 53 11.70 -24.61 2.43
CA PRO A 53 12.92 -24.24 3.13
C PRO A 53 14.15 -24.43 2.22
N PRO A 54 14.91 -23.36 1.89
CA PRO A 54 16.14 -23.50 1.13
C PRO A 54 17.24 -24.19 1.95
N SER A 55 18.14 -24.87 1.25
CA SER A 55 19.36 -25.49 1.81
C SER A 55 20.65 -24.73 1.48
N ASP A 56 20.53 -23.66 0.71
CA ASP A 56 21.63 -22.80 0.23
C ASP A 56 21.06 -21.41 -0.14
N SER A 57 21.92 -20.50 -0.62
CA SER A 57 21.51 -19.15 -1.04
C SER A 57 21.43 -18.99 -2.56
N THR A 58 21.13 -20.06 -3.29
CA THR A 58 20.95 -20.00 -4.75
C THR A 58 19.68 -19.27 -5.19
N GLY A 59 18.73 -19.06 -4.27
CA GLY A 59 17.44 -18.44 -4.59
C GLY A 59 16.45 -19.38 -5.28
N VAL A 60 16.67 -20.70 -5.24
CA VAL A 60 15.83 -21.69 -5.95
C VAL A 60 14.33 -21.56 -5.66
N ALA A 61 13.95 -21.20 -4.43
CA ALA A 61 12.54 -20.99 -4.07
C ALA A 61 11.94 -19.77 -4.80
N HIS A 62 12.68 -18.67 -4.87
CA HIS A 62 12.29 -17.42 -5.51
C HIS A 62 12.26 -17.55 -7.04
N ILE A 63 13.30 -18.15 -7.63
CA ILE A 63 13.36 -18.42 -9.07
C ILE A 63 12.19 -19.32 -9.49
N LEU A 64 11.83 -20.31 -8.67
CA LEU A 64 10.70 -21.18 -8.97
C LEU A 64 9.37 -20.45 -8.84
N GLU A 65 9.23 -19.52 -7.90
CA GLU A 65 8.03 -18.70 -7.77
C GLU A 65 7.71 -17.89 -9.02
N HIS A 66 8.72 -17.24 -9.60
CA HIS A 66 8.61 -16.61 -10.90
C HIS A 66 8.29 -17.63 -12.01
N SER A 67 9.07 -18.72 -12.05
CA SER A 67 9.06 -19.65 -13.19
C SER A 67 7.77 -20.47 -13.31
N VAL A 68 7.07 -20.79 -12.21
CA VAL A 68 5.80 -21.53 -12.30
C VAL A 68 4.70 -20.69 -12.95
N LEU A 69 4.82 -19.36 -12.90
CA LEU A 69 3.92 -18.42 -13.54
C LEU A 69 4.26 -18.16 -15.02
N CYS A 70 5.30 -18.79 -15.56
CA CYS A 70 5.72 -18.70 -16.97
C CYS A 70 5.13 -19.81 -17.86
N GLY A 71 3.84 -20.09 -17.69
CA GLY A 71 3.11 -21.07 -18.48
C GLY A 71 3.03 -22.46 -17.87
N SER A 72 1.88 -23.11 -18.10
CA SER A 72 1.54 -24.41 -17.54
C SER A 72 1.02 -25.37 -18.61
N ARG A 73 0.62 -26.58 -18.20
CA ARG A 73 0.04 -27.59 -19.09
C ARG A 73 -1.22 -27.10 -19.81
N LYS A 74 -2.15 -26.47 -19.10
CA LYS A 74 -3.41 -25.93 -19.66
C LYS A 74 -3.21 -24.59 -20.35
N TYR A 75 -2.26 -23.80 -19.86
CA TYR A 75 -2.05 -22.40 -20.27
C TYR A 75 -0.63 -22.22 -20.84
N PRO A 76 -0.35 -22.73 -22.06
CA PRO A 76 0.99 -22.81 -22.61
C PRO A 76 1.49 -21.49 -23.22
N VAL A 77 1.11 -20.35 -22.65
CA VAL A 77 1.61 -19.01 -23.01
C VAL A 77 2.84 -18.66 -22.18
N LYS A 78 3.59 -17.63 -22.56
CA LYS A 78 4.83 -17.22 -21.87
C LYS A 78 4.56 -16.61 -20.52
N GLU A 79 3.54 -15.75 -20.43
CA GLU A 79 3.22 -15.01 -19.21
C GLU A 79 1.71 -15.03 -18.92
N PRO A 80 1.12 -16.18 -18.53
CA PRO A 80 -0.29 -16.25 -18.11
C PRO A 80 -0.66 -15.21 -17.05
N PHE A 81 0.25 -14.95 -16.11
CA PHE A 81 0.07 -13.95 -15.05
C PHE A 81 -0.18 -12.55 -15.61
N VAL A 82 0.54 -12.16 -16.68
CA VAL A 82 0.38 -10.85 -17.34
C VAL A 82 -0.92 -10.77 -18.11
N GLU A 83 -1.37 -11.87 -18.72
CA GLU A 83 -2.67 -11.90 -19.40
C GLU A 83 -3.84 -11.79 -18.42
N LEU A 84 -3.73 -12.41 -17.23
CA LEU A 84 -4.66 -12.16 -16.12
C LEU A 84 -4.57 -10.71 -15.61
N LEU A 85 -3.39 -10.10 -15.62
CA LEU A 85 -3.25 -8.68 -15.25
C LEU A 85 -4.08 -7.76 -16.15
N LYS A 86 -4.21 -8.08 -17.44
CA LYS A 86 -4.91 -7.27 -18.43
C LYS A 86 -6.42 -7.54 -18.50
N GLY A 87 -6.84 -8.80 -18.34
CA GLY A 87 -8.19 -9.27 -18.67
C GLY A 87 -9.11 -9.65 -17.52
N SER A 88 -8.72 -9.39 -16.26
CA SER A 88 -9.44 -9.85 -15.07
C SER A 88 -9.89 -8.70 -14.15
N LEU A 89 -10.94 -8.97 -13.36
CA LEU A 89 -11.48 -8.09 -12.30
C LEU A 89 -10.84 -8.34 -10.91
N LYS A 90 -9.63 -8.88 -10.90
CA LYS A 90 -8.91 -9.18 -9.65
C LYS A 90 -8.82 -7.94 -8.76
N THR A 91 -9.06 -8.16 -7.49
CA THR A 91 -8.73 -7.19 -6.43
C THR A 91 -7.31 -7.41 -5.92
N PHE A 92 -6.76 -8.62 -6.11
CA PHE A 92 -5.38 -8.94 -5.80
C PHE A 92 -4.87 -10.09 -6.67
N LEU A 93 -3.62 -10.00 -7.12
CA LEU A 93 -2.94 -11.04 -7.88
C LEU A 93 -1.44 -10.88 -7.67
N ASN A 94 -0.84 -11.82 -6.94
CA ASN A 94 0.59 -11.80 -6.68
C ASN A 94 1.08 -13.21 -6.31
N ALA A 95 2.36 -13.32 -6.02
CA ALA A 95 2.98 -14.44 -5.35
C ALA A 95 4.08 -13.91 -4.39
N PHE A 96 4.44 -14.70 -3.38
CA PHE A 96 5.37 -14.29 -2.35
C PHE A 96 6.33 -15.41 -1.99
N THR A 97 7.63 -15.12 -1.99
CA THR A 97 8.66 -16.02 -1.44
C THR A 97 9.14 -15.52 -0.09
N TYR A 98 8.79 -16.26 0.97
CA TYR A 98 9.27 -16.06 2.33
C TYR A 98 10.51 -16.94 2.61
N PRO A 99 11.18 -16.76 3.76
CA PRO A 99 12.34 -17.58 4.13
C PRO A 99 12.12 -19.09 4.11
N ASP A 100 10.89 -19.58 4.30
CA ASP A 100 10.57 -21.01 4.40
C ASP A 100 9.25 -21.44 3.73
N LYS A 101 8.57 -20.52 3.03
CA LYS A 101 7.31 -20.79 2.33
C LYS A 101 7.20 -19.98 1.05
N THR A 102 6.49 -20.51 0.07
CA THR A 102 6.04 -19.76 -1.10
C THR A 102 4.52 -19.75 -1.14
N CYS A 103 3.91 -18.57 -1.30
CA CYS A 103 2.47 -18.36 -1.27
C CYS A 103 1.97 -17.79 -2.59
N TYR A 104 0.86 -18.31 -3.09
CA TYR A 104 0.23 -17.86 -4.35
C TYR A 104 -1.22 -17.44 -4.11
N PRO A 105 -1.48 -16.22 -3.61
CA PRO A 105 -2.82 -15.74 -3.36
C PRO A 105 -3.41 -14.94 -4.52
N VAL A 106 -4.72 -15.11 -4.73
CA VAL A 106 -5.55 -14.33 -5.65
C VAL A 106 -6.82 -13.88 -4.95
N ALA A 107 -7.36 -12.74 -5.36
CA ALA A 107 -8.62 -12.25 -4.86
C ALA A 107 -9.46 -11.61 -5.96
N SER A 108 -10.77 -11.80 -5.89
CA SER A 108 -11.72 -11.15 -6.79
C SER A 108 -13.10 -11.03 -6.16
N GLN A 109 -13.80 -9.95 -6.50
CA GLN A 109 -15.21 -9.81 -6.15
C GLN A 109 -16.12 -10.58 -7.10
N ASN A 110 -15.67 -10.80 -8.34
CA ASN A 110 -16.45 -11.50 -9.36
C ASN A 110 -16.22 -13.01 -9.24
N LEU A 111 -17.31 -13.78 -9.14
CA LEU A 111 -17.23 -15.22 -8.89
C LEU A 111 -16.57 -15.98 -10.06
N GLN A 112 -16.88 -15.61 -11.31
CA GLN A 112 -16.29 -16.27 -12.48
C GLN A 112 -14.80 -15.92 -12.60
N ASP A 113 -14.44 -14.66 -12.38
CA ASP A 113 -13.05 -14.20 -12.35
C ASP A 113 -12.27 -14.95 -11.27
N PHE A 114 -12.81 -15.06 -10.07
CA PHE A 114 -12.22 -15.78 -8.96
C PHE A 114 -11.85 -17.23 -9.34
N TYR A 115 -12.80 -17.95 -9.95
CA TYR A 115 -12.54 -19.33 -10.39
C TYR A 115 -11.58 -19.42 -11.58
N ASN A 116 -11.56 -18.44 -12.49
CA ASN A 116 -10.58 -18.37 -13.57
C ASN A 116 -9.15 -18.21 -12.98
N LEU A 117 -8.99 -17.29 -12.02
CA LEU A 117 -7.72 -17.05 -11.34
C LEU A 117 -7.23 -18.32 -10.60
N ILE A 118 -8.14 -18.99 -9.88
CA ILE A 118 -7.84 -20.25 -9.18
C ILE A 118 -7.35 -21.32 -10.16
N ASP A 119 -8.04 -21.51 -11.30
CA ASP A 119 -7.66 -22.58 -12.24
C ASP A 119 -6.28 -22.31 -12.86
N VAL A 120 -5.97 -21.07 -13.24
CA VAL A 120 -4.65 -20.70 -13.76
C VAL A 120 -3.57 -20.90 -12.70
N TYR A 121 -3.80 -20.47 -11.46
CA TYR A 121 -2.83 -20.62 -10.37
C TYR A 121 -2.60 -22.08 -9.98
N LEU A 122 -3.65 -22.90 -9.92
CA LEU A 122 -3.53 -24.33 -9.60
C LEU A 122 -2.75 -25.08 -10.68
N ASP A 123 -3.00 -24.81 -11.97
CA ASP A 123 -2.26 -25.46 -13.04
C ASP A 123 -0.81 -24.94 -13.12
N ALA A 124 -0.57 -23.66 -12.84
CA ALA A 124 0.77 -23.09 -12.71
C ALA A 124 1.60 -23.79 -11.64
N VAL A 125 1.10 -23.91 -10.40
CA VAL A 125 1.92 -24.47 -9.30
C VAL A 125 2.11 -25.99 -9.42
N PHE A 126 1.11 -26.73 -9.89
CA PHE A 126 1.18 -28.20 -9.96
C PHE A 126 1.73 -28.75 -11.29
N TYR A 127 1.43 -28.10 -12.41
CA TYR A 127 1.81 -28.55 -13.75
C TYR A 127 2.52 -27.45 -14.59
N PRO A 128 3.56 -26.79 -14.04
CA PRO A 128 4.31 -25.77 -14.78
C PRO A 128 5.14 -26.39 -15.91
N ARG A 129 5.42 -25.62 -16.96
CA ARG A 129 6.26 -26.07 -18.08
C ARG A 129 7.72 -26.26 -17.67
N LEU A 130 8.27 -25.32 -16.87
CA LEU A 130 9.65 -25.29 -16.37
C LEU A 130 10.68 -25.80 -17.38
N THR A 131 10.78 -25.15 -18.54
CA THR A 131 11.79 -25.44 -19.55
C THR A 131 13.14 -24.85 -19.15
N SER A 132 14.23 -25.30 -19.79
CA SER A 132 15.56 -24.71 -19.55
C SER A 132 15.57 -23.21 -19.86
N PHE A 133 14.87 -22.75 -20.90
CA PHE A 133 14.76 -21.32 -21.23
C PHE A 133 14.01 -20.51 -20.16
N ILE A 134 12.95 -21.04 -19.55
CA ILE A 134 12.26 -20.37 -18.45
C ILE A 134 13.21 -20.21 -17.25
N PHE A 135 13.95 -21.27 -16.90
CA PHE A 135 14.95 -21.20 -15.84
C PHE A 135 16.05 -20.18 -16.13
N GLN A 136 16.55 -20.13 -17.36
CA GLN A 136 17.56 -19.17 -17.78
C GLN A 136 17.06 -17.72 -17.72
N GLN A 137 15.82 -17.49 -18.15
CA GLN A 137 15.19 -16.17 -18.13
C GLN A 137 14.94 -15.70 -16.69
N GLU A 138 14.21 -16.48 -15.91
CA GLU A 138 13.76 -16.06 -14.57
C GLU A 138 14.86 -16.18 -13.53
N GLY A 139 15.74 -17.18 -13.66
CA GLY A 139 16.85 -17.42 -12.75
C GLY A 139 18.12 -16.71 -13.18
N TRP A 140 18.96 -17.44 -13.92
CA TRP A 140 20.20 -16.91 -14.46
C TRP A 140 20.70 -17.68 -15.70
N HIS A 141 21.46 -17.01 -16.55
CA HIS A 141 22.22 -17.61 -17.63
C HIS A 141 23.49 -16.81 -17.93
N LEU A 142 24.42 -17.44 -18.67
CA LEU A 142 25.53 -16.76 -19.30
C LEU A 142 25.08 -16.18 -20.64
N GLU A 143 25.49 -14.95 -20.92
CA GLU A 143 25.29 -14.33 -22.22
C GLU A 143 26.64 -13.95 -22.85
N LEU A 144 26.71 -14.11 -24.17
CA LEU A 144 27.84 -13.74 -25.00
C LEU A 144 27.30 -13.22 -26.33
N GLU A 145 27.69 -12.01 -26.72
CA GLU A 145 27.25 -11.42 -28.00
C GLU A 145 28.12 -11.90 -29.18
N ASP A 146 29.43 -11.98 -28.94
CA ASP A 146 30.46 -12.34 -29.91
C ASP A 146 31.53 -13.21 -29.24
N PRO A 147 32.18 -14.17 -29.96
CA PRO A 147 33.22 -15.02 -29.38
C PRO A 147 34.32 -14.27 -28.66
N ASP A 148 34.63 -13.01 -29.00
CA ASP A 148 35.70 -12.20 -28.37
C ASP A 148 35.22 -11.27 -27.24
N HIS A 149 33.91 -11.12 -27.06
CA HIS A 149 33.34 -10.30 -25.98
C HIS A 149 33.48 -10.97 -24.59
N PRO A 150 33.44 -10.20 -23.48
CA PRO A 150 33.38 -10.77 -22.14
C PRO A 150 32.04 -11.47 -21.91
N LEU A 151 32.06 -12.57 -21.15
CA LEU A 151 30.82 -13.19 -20.64
C LEU A 151 30.14 -12.26 -19.64
N THR A 152 28.81 -12.30 -19.59
CA THR A 152 27.98 -11.61 -18.59
C THR A 152 26.96 -12.56 -17.97
N TYR A 153 26.49 -12.26 -16.76
CA TYR A 153 25.32 -12.91 -16.17
C TYR A 153 24.05 -12.10 -16.48
N LYS A 154 22.97 -12.81 -16.79
CA LYS A 154 21.63 -12.23 -16.94
C LYS A 154 20.58 -13.13 -16.30
N GLY A 155 19.45 -12.55 -15.92
CA GLY A 155 18.28 -13.25 -15.37
C GLY A 155 17.42 -12.30 -14.53
N VAL A 156 16.12 -12.56 -14.45
CA VAL A 156 15.16 -11.69 -13.72
C VAL A 156 15.53 -11.63 -12.24
N VAL A 157 15.52 -12.77 -11.54
CA VAL A 157 15.83 -12.85 -10.11
C VAL A 157 17.28 -12.48 -9.83
N PHE A 158 18.23 -12.85 -10.71
CA PHE A 158 19.62 -12.42 -10.56
C PHE A 158 19.76 -10.89 -10.49
N ASN A 159 19.09 -10.17 -11.41
CA ASN A 159 19.13 -8.72 -11.46
C ASN A 159 18.34 -8.07 -10.32
N GLU A 160 17.18 -8.62 -9.97
CA GLU A 160 16.38 -8.19 -8.83
C GLU A 160 17.19 -8.28 -7.53
N MET A 161 17.85 -9.42 -7.28
CA MET A 161 18.65 -9.61 -6.08
C MET A 161 19.92 -8.77 -6.07
N LYS A 162 20.51 -8.42 -7.23
CA LYS A 162 21.56 -7.38 -7.29
C LYS A 162 21.02 -6.03 -6.82
N GLY A 163 19.80 -5.68 -7.22
CA GLY A 163 19.08 -4.51 -6.71
C GLY A 163 18.85 -4.57 -5.20
N ALA A 164 18.29 -5.66 -4.69
CA ALA A 164 18.03 -5.86 -3.26
C ALA A 164 19.31 -5.77 -2.41
N TYR A 165 20.43 -6.34 -2.88
CA TYR A 165 21.73 -6.27 -2.20
C TYR A 165 22.41 -4.89 -2.27
N SER A 166 21.90 -3.99 -3.12
CA SER A 166 22.32 -2.58 -3.15
C SER A 166 21.54 -1.69 -2.17
N SER A 167 20.40 -2.17 -1.67
CA SER A 167 19.59 -1.50 -0.65
C SER A 167 20.13 -1.79 0.76
N PRO A 168 20.63 -0.78 1.50
CA PRO A 168 21.15 -1.00 2.85
C PRO A 168 20.08 -1.51 3.82
N ASP A 169 18.83 -1.06 3.71
CA ASP A 169 17.72 -1.50 4.56
C ASP A 169 17.34 -2.96 4.28
N SER A 170 17.25 -3.37 3.01
CA SER A 170 16.98 -4.77 2.63
C SER A 170 18.09 -5.70 3.12
N LEU A 171 19.35 -5.27 2.97
CA LEU A 171 20.51 -6.00 3.48
C LEU A 171 20.50 -6.07 5.00
N LEU A 172 20.09 -5.00 5.70
CA LEU A 172 20.01 -4.99 7.15
C LEU A 172 19.00 -6.02 7.66
N ALA A 173 17.79 -6.06 7.07
CA ALA A 173 16.76 -7.03 7.42
C ALA A 173 17.26 -8.47 7.23
N GLN A 174 17.75 -8.79 6.03
CA GLN A 174 18.27 -10.12 5.71
C GLN A 174 19.43 -10.54 6.63
N ARG A 175 20.39 -9.66 6.88
CA ARG A 175 21.55 -9.95 7.74
C ARG A 175 21.18 -10.03 9.22
N SER A 176 20.15 -9.31 9.66
CA SER A 176 19.64 -9.38 11.04
C SER A 176 19.00 -10.75 11.28
N LEU A 177 18.19 -11.23 10.33
CA LEU A 177 17.64 -12.58 10.38
C LEU A 177 18.76 -13.65 10.39
N GLN A 178 19.66 -13.63 9.41
CA GLN A 178 20.76 -14.59 9.31
C GLN A 178 21.68 -14.59 10.54
N SER A 179 21.81 -13.44 11.22
CA SER A 179 22.61 -13.35 12.45
C SER A 179 22.05 -14.16 13.60
N LEU A 180 20.72 -14.29 13.65
CA LEU A 180 20.00 -14.98 14.70
C LEU A 180 19.88 -16.47 14.39
N PHE A 181 19.71 -16.84 13.13
CA PHE A 181 19.39 -18.22 12.74
C PHE A 181 20.48 -18.92 11.91
N PRO A 182 21.74 -19.00 12.35
CA PRO A 182 22.82 -19.55 11.55
C PRO A 182 22.74 -21.07 11.29
N ASP A 183 21.97 -21.82 12.09
CA ASP A 183 22.00 -23.29 12.10
C ASP A 183 20.76 -23.95 11.49
N ASN A 184 19.86 -23.16 10.89
CA ASN A 184 18.69 -23.66 10.17
C ASN A 184 18.48 -22.90 8.84
N THR A 185 17.35 -23.15 8.17
CA THR A 185 17.05 -22.62 6.82
C THR A 185 17.09 -21.09 6.73
N TYR A 186 16.78 -20.38 7.83
CA TYR A 186 16.77 -18.92 7.88
C TYR A 186 18.17 -18.29 7.88
N GLY A 187 19.22 -19.11 8.03
CA GLY A 187 20.61 -18.70 7.82
C GLY A 187 20.97 -18.49 6.35
N PHE A 188 20.14 -18.98 5.43
CA PHE A 188 20.27 -18.78 3.99
C PHE A 188 19.43 -17.61 3.49
N ASP A 189 19.60 -17.27 2.22
CA ASP A 189 18.77 -16.28 1.52
C ASP A 189 17.87 -17.01 0.51
N SER A 190 16.58 -17.08 0.82
CA SER A 190 15.57 -17.71 -0.04
C SER A 190 15.32 -16.93 -1.33
N GLY A 191 15.55 -15.61 -1.31
CA GLY A 191 15.49 -14.74 -2.48
C GLY A 191 16.68 -14.96 -3.41
N GLY A 192 17.83 -15.29 -2.81
CA GLY A 192 19.06 -15.67 -3.51
C GLY A 192 20.15 -14.62 -3.35
N HIS A 193 21.34 -15.06 -2.97
CA HIS A 193 22.50 -14.19 -2.95
C HIS A 193 23.09 -14.12 -4.37
N PRO A 194 23.34 -12.93 -4.96
CA PRO A 194 23.84 -12.82 -6.33
C PRO A 194 25.13 -13.61 -6.63
N ARG A 195 25.98 -13.85 -5.63
CA ARG A 195 27.19 -14.67 -5.77
C ARG A 195 26.90 -16.18 -5.86
N HIS A 196 25.74 -16.63 -5.41
CA HIS A 196 25.34 -18.02 -5.33
C HIS A 196 24.20 -18.39 -6.28
N ILE A 197 23.43 -17.43 -6.77
CA ILE A 197 22.44 -17.67 -7.84
C ILE A 197 23.08 -18.42 -9.02
N PRO A 198 24.29 -18.05 -9.51
CA PRO A 198 24.97 -18.78 -10.58
C PRO A 198 25.47 -20.19 -10.24
N ASP A 199 25.29 -20.66 -9.00
CA ASP A 199 25.59 -22.04 -8.61
C ASP A 199 24.41 -22.99 -8.88
N LEU A 200 23.20 -22.45 -9.11
CA LEU A 200 21.98 -23.23 -9.33
C LEU A 200 21.98 -23.90 -10.69
N THR A 201 21.76 -25.21 -10.74
CA THR A 201 21.53 -25.94 -12.01
C THR A 201 20.04 -26.14 -12.30
N PHE A 202 19.73 -26.38 -13.57
CA PHE A 202 18.36 -26.67 -14.01
C PHE A 202 17.80 -27.96 -13.37
N GLU A 203 18.65 -28.96 -13.12
CA GLU A 203 18.26 -30.21 -12.45
C GLU A 203 17.90 -29.96 -10.99
N GLN A 204 18.69 -29.16 -10.26
CA GLN A 204 18.39 -28.77 -8.88
C GLN A 204 17.06 -28.00 -8.81
N PHE A 205 16.86 -27.06 -9.74
CA PHE A 205 15.62 -26.30 -9.88
C PHE A 205 14.39 -27.21 -10.12
N ARG A 206 14.48 -28.15 -11.07
CA ARG A 206 13.41 -29.15 -11.34
C ARG A 206 13.16 -30.09 -10.16
N ALA A 207 14.24 -30.51 -9.48
CA ALA A 207 14.15 -31.38 -8.31
C ALA A 207 13.48 -30.67 -7.13
N PHE A 208 13.76 -29.38 -6.93
CA PHE A 208 13.14 -28.56 -5.89
C PHE A 208 11.62 -28.47 -6.11
N HIS A 209 11.16 -28.20 -7.33
CA HIS A 209 9.73 -28.24 -7.68
C HIS A 209 9.12 -29.61 -7.39
N SER A 210 9.71 -30.67 -7.94
CA SER A 210 9.21 -32.05 -7.81
C SER A 210 9.08 -32.48 -6.34
N LYS A 211 9.97 -32.00 -5.47
CA LYS A 211 9.97 -32.30 -4.04
C LYS A 211 8.95 -31.46 -3.27
N PHE A 212 8.95 -30.13 -3.44
CA PHE A 212 8.22 -29.23 -2.55
C PHE A 212 6.85 -28.78 -3.07
N TYR A 213 6.59 -28.82 -4.38
CA TYR A 213 5.31 -28.40 -4.99
C TYR A 213 4.31 -29.57 -5.11
N HIS A 214 4.44 -30.56 -4.24
CA HIS A 214 3.55 -31.71 -4.19
C HIS A 214 2.35 -31.43 -3.24
N PRO A 215 1.13 -31.90 -3.53
CA PRO A 215 -0.05 -31.70 -2.68
C PRO A 215 0.11 -32.11 -1.21
N SER A 216 0.90 -33.14 -0.91
CA SER A 216 1.23 -33.54 0.47
C SER A 216 1.95 -32.44 1.27
N ASN A 217 2.49 -31.43 0.60
CA ASN A 217 3.09 -30.22 1.17
C ASN A 217 2.23 -28.95 0.95
N ALA A 218 1.02 -29.06 0.42
CA ALA A 218 0.16 -27.91 0.17
C ALA A 218 -0.70 -27.55 1.39
N ARG A 219 -0.78 -26.24 1.67
CA ARG A 219 -1.76 -25.61 2.56
C ARG A 219 -2.66 -24.75 1.69
N ILE A 220 -3.94 -25.10 1.61
CA ILE A 220 -4.90 -24.51 0.67
C ILE A 220 -5.91 -23.67 1.44
N TYR A 221 -6.09 -22.42 1.06
CA TYR A 221 -6.91 -21.46 1.79
C TYR A 221 -8.03 -20.91 0.91
N PHE A 222 -9.21 -20.77 1.48
CA PHE A 222 -10.35 -20.07 0.90
C PHE A 222 -11.00 -19.14 1.92
N TYR A 223 -11.50 -18.00 1.43
CA TYR A 223 -12.24 -17.01 2.19
C TYR A 223 -13.28 -16.32 1.30
N GLY A 224 -14.47 -16.05 1.84
CA GLY A 224 -15.52 -15.27 1.20
C GLY A 224 -16.87 -15.98 1.17
N ASP A 225 -17.77 -15.44 0.34
CA ASP A 225 -19.18 -15.80 0.15
C ASP A 225 -19.43 -16.83 -0.98
N ASP A 226 -18.40 -17.38 -1.62
CA ASP A 226 -18.55 -18.41 -2.66
C ASP A 226 -18.93 -19.80 -2.09
N ASP A 227 -19.53 -20.67 -2.93
CA ASP A 227 -20.02 -22.01 -2.53
C ASP A 227 -18.88 -22.89 -1.95
N PRO A 228 -18.92 -23.24 -0.64
CA PRO A 228 -17.88 -24.04 -0.02
C PRO A 228 -17.70 -25.44 -0.63
N ASP A 229 -18.75 -26.06 -1.15
CA ASP A 229 -18.63 -27.37 -1.78
C ASP A 229 -17.97 -27.27 -3.16
N LYS A 230 -18.14 -26.14 -3.88
CA LYS A 230 -17.43 -25.87 -5.14
C LYS A 230 -15.93 -25.76 -4.92
N ARG A 231 -15.48 -25.15 -3.81
CA ARG A 231 -14.07 -25.10 -3.40
C ARG A 231 -13.47 -26.50 -3.36
N LEU A 232 -14.12 -27.43 -2.63
CA LEU A 232 -13.65 -28.80 -2.50
C LEU A 232 -13.59 -29.54 -3.85
N ARG A 233 -14.60 -29.35 -4.72
CA ARG A 233 -14.61 -29.95 -6.07
C ARG A 233 -13.44 -29.46 -6.91
N LEU A 234 -13.23 -28.15 -6.98
CA LEU A 234 -12.15 -27.53 -7.76
C LEU A 234 -10.78 -28.05 -7.33
N ILE A 235 -10.52 -28.12 -6.03
CA ILE A 235 -9.24 -28.61 -5.53
C ILE A 235 -9.09 -30.11 -5.78
N ASN A 236 -10.12 -30.93 -5.52
CA ASN A 236 -10.06 -32.37 -5.75
C ASN A 236 -9.79 -32.72 -7.22
N ASP A 237 -10.25 -31.91 -8.18
CA ASP A 237 -9.99 -32.12 -9.60
C ASP A 237 -8.50 -32.07 -9.96
N TYR A 238 -7.70 -31.33 -9.19
CA TYR A 238 -6.24 -31.37 -9.29
C TYR A 238 -5.64 -32.50 -8.45
N LEU A 239 -6.05 -32.60 -7.18
CA LEU A 239 -5.38 -33.46 -6.19
C LEU A 239 -5.61 -34.96 -6.39
N LYS A 240 -6.73 -35.37 -7.02
CA LYS A 240 -7.05 -36.79 -7.26
C LYS A 240 -6.00 -37.54 -8.10
N HIS A 241 -5.22 -36.80 -8.88
CA HIS A 241 -4.18 -37.33 -9.76
C HIS A 241 -2.83 -37.60 -9.06
N PHE A 242 -2.69 -37.21 -7.79
CA PHE A 242 -1.48 -37.43 -7.00
C PHE A 242 -1.68 -38.53 -5.96
N ASP A 243 -0.60 -39.19 -5.57
CA ASP A 243 -0.56 -40.11 -4.43
C ASP A 243 0.22 -39.46 -3.29
N THR A 244 -0.02 -39.87 -2.03
CA THR A 244 0.72 -39.30 -0.91
C THR A 244 2.22 -39.60 -1.01
N ILE A 245 3.06 -38.63 -0.64
CA ILE A 245 4.51 -38.82 -0.51
C ILE A 245 4.96 -38.34 0.87
N GLN A 246 6.04 -38.94 1.35
CA GLN A 246 6.72 -38.51 2.57
C GLN A 246 7.80 -37.48 2.19
N ILE A 247 7.69 -36.27 2.76
CA ILE A 247 8.67 -35.20 2.60
C ILE A 247 9.06 -34.77 4.00
N ASP A 248 10.36 -34.69 4.30
CA ASP A 248 10.82 -34.02 5.51
C ASP A 248 10.67 -32.51 5.32
N LEU A 249 9.69 -31.94 6.03
CA LEU A 249 9.33 -30.52 6.01
C LEU A 249 9.69 -29.83 7.34
N THR A 250 10.49 -30.50 8.17
CA THR A 250 10.78 -30.05 9.53
C THR A 250 11.76 -28.88 9.52
N ILE A 251 11.31 -27.70 9.94
CA ILE A 251 12.19 -26.55 10.16
C ILE A 251 12.68 -26.60 11.60
N LYS A 252 13.94 -26.95 11.84
CA LYS A 252 14.47 -27.11 13.19
C LYS A 252 14.52 -25.78 13.95
N LEU A 253 14.30 -25.84 15.26
CA LEU A 253 14.55 -24.71 16.15
C LEU A 253 16.04 -24.36 16.14
N GLN A 254 16.32 -23.07 16.21
CA GLN A 254 17.66 -22.54 16.33
C GLN A 254 18.18 -22.75 17.76
N PRO A 255 19.32 -23.42 17.94
CA PRO A 255 19.96 -23.54 19.25
C PRO A 255 20.31 -22.17 19.84
N SER A 256 20.12 -22.05 21.17
CA SER A 256 20.48 -20.86 21.93
C SER A 256 21.99 -20.58 21.89
N PHE A 257 22.38 -19.31 21.81
CA PHE A 257 23.80 -18.94 21.91
C PHE A 257 24.27 -18.96 23.37
N ASP A 258 25.53 -19.35 23.58
CA ASP A 258 26.16 -19.29 24.91
C ASP A 258 26.38 -17.86 25.41
N ARG A 259 26.56 -16.91 24.47
CA ARG A 259 26.78 -15.48 24.72
C ARG A 259 26.32 -14.62 23.54
N PRO A 260 25.98 -13.34 23.76
CA PRO A 260 25.69 -12.40 22.69
C PRO A 260 26.84 -12.29 21.67
N ARG A 261 26.49 -12.08 20.40
CA ARG A 261 27.46 -11.95 19.29
C ARG A 261 27.45 -10.55 18.70
N ARG A 262 28.59 -10.10 18.19
CA ARG A 262 28.72 -8.83 17.45
C ARG A 262 29.20 -9.10 16.04
N ILE A 263 28.51 -8.56 15.05
CA ILE A 263 28.75 -8.80 13.63
C ILE A 263 28.87 -7.45 12.92
N VAL A 264 29.89 -7.31 12.09
CA VAL A 264 30.08 -6.13 11.23
C VAL A 264 30.06 -6.60 9.79
N ARG A 265 29.25 -5.94 8.95
CA ARG A 265 29.18 -6.20 7.51
C ARG A 265 29.28 -4.87 6.74
N PRO A 266 30.01 -4.86 5.62
CA PRO A 266 30.00 -3.71 4.72
C PRO A 266 28.69 -3.66 3.92
N PHE A 267 28.33 -2.48 3.43
CA PHE A 267 27.32 -2.29 2.40
C PHE A 267 27.82 -1.30 1.34
N MET A 268 27.26 -1.40 0.14
CA MET A 268 27.65 -0.59 -1.01
C MET A 268 27.17 0.86 -0.87
N VAL A 269 28.01 1.82 -1.26
CA VAL A 269 27.69 3.26 -1.24
C VAL A 269 27.61 3.80 -2.66
N GLY A 270 26.66 4.71 -2.92
CA GLY A 270 26.61 5.44 -4.19
C GLY A 270 27.79 6.40 -4.38
N GLU A 271 28.22 6.65 -5.61
CA GLU A 271 29.37 7.54 -5.88
C GLU A 271 29.17 8.97 -5.35
N GLU A 272 27.94 9.48 -5.44
CA GLU A 272 27.56 10.81 -4.95
C GLU A 272 27.48 10.89 -3.41
N GLU A 273 27.45 9.74 -2.73
CA GLU A 273 27.27 9.63 -1.28
C GLU A 273 28.56 9.31 -0.52
N LYS A 274 29.69 9.08 -1.22
CA LYS A 274 30.96 8.63 -0.62
C LYS A 274 31.42 9.48 0.58
N SER A 275 31.15 10.79 0.57
CA SER A 275 31.54 11.72 1.66
C SER A 275 30.51 11.87 2.78
N ARG A 276 29.27 11.38 2.59
CA ARG A 276 28.13 11.54 3.51
C ARG A 276 27.57 10.22 4.02
N ALA A 277 28.04 9.09 3.50
CA ALA A 277 27.50 7.77 3.82
C ALA A 277 27.55 7.47 5.32
N LYS A 278 26.40 7.08 5.86
CA LYS A 278 26.21 6.78 7.28
C LYS A 278 25.93 5.29 7.47
N GLY A 279 26.35 4.75 8.60
CA GLY A 279 26.12 3.35 8.94
C GLY A 279 24.73 3.09 9.51
N MET A 280 24.50 1.83 9.83
CA MET A 280 23.31 1.36 10.56
C MET A 280 23.74 0.40 11.67
N VAL A 281 22.97 0.33 12.75
CA VAL A 281 23.16 -0.66 13.81
C VAL A 281 21.81 -1.21 14.25
N THR A 282 21.71 -2.53 14.42
CA THR A 282 20.57 -3.20 15.04
C THR A 282 21.03 -4.15 16.14
N LEU A 283 20.23 -4.25 17.19
CA LEU A 283 20.26 -5.35 18.13
C LEU A 283 19.09 -6.27 17.82
N ASN A 284 19.37 -7.56 17.79
CA ASN A 284 18.41 -8.58 17.42
C ASN A 284 18.34 -9.68 18.48
N TRP A 285 17.15 -10.22 18.75
CA TRP A 285 16.90 -11.30 19.71
C TRP A 285 15.99 -12.36 19.12
N ILE A 286 16.28 -13.65 19.34
CA ILE A 286 15.28 -14.71 19.21
C ILE A 286 14.42 -14.73 20.47
N LEU A 287 13.11 -14.83 20.34
CA LEU A 287 12.16 -14.83 21.45
C LEU A 287 11.55 -16.23 21.63
N THR A 288 10.30 -16.46 21.21
CA THR A 288 9.53 -17.69 21.49
C THR A 288 9.08 -18.39 20.21
N GLU A 289 8.57 -19.63 20.28
CA GLU A 289 7.86 -20.21 19.14
C GLU A 289 6.54 -19.46 18.86
N THR A 290 6.09 -19.47 17.60
CA THR A 290 4.85 -18.79 17.19
C THR A 290 3.57 -19.46 17.66
N HIS A 291 3.62 -20.73 18.10
CA HIS A 291 2.46 -21.47 18.61
C HIS A 291 1.99 -21.04 19.99
N ASP A 292 2.82 -20.34 20.77
CA ASP A 292 2.37 -19.73 22.03
C ASP A 292 1.51 -18.50 21.70
N VAL A 293 0.20 -18.72 21.59
CA VAL A 293 -0.78 -17.71 21.19
C VAL A 293 -0.80 -16.52 22.15
N LYS A 294 -0.76 -16.77 23.46
CA LYS A 294 -0.78 -15.70 24.48
C LYS A 294 0.48 -14.86 24.34
N MET A 295 1.65 -15.50 24.25
CA MET A 295 2.90 -14.77 24.10
C MET A 295 3.02 -14.07 22.74
N ASN A 296 2.49 -14.64 21.65
CA ASN A 296 2.46 -13.99 20.34
C ASN A 296 1.71 -12.66 20.39
N PHE A 297 0.50 -12.64 20.96
CA PHE A 297 -0.26 -11.40 21.13
C PHE A 297 0.40 -10.45 22.15
N ALA A 298 0.94 -10.97 23.25
CA ALA A 298 1.66 -10.15 24.23
C ALA A 298 2.87 -9.45 23.61
N LEU A 299 3.63 -10.13 22.75
CA LEU A 299 4.78 -9.55 22.04
C LEU A 299 4.37 -8.47 21.03
N ARG A 300 3.22 -8.62 20.35
CA ARG A 300 2.66 -7.56 19.48
C ARG A 300 2.31 -6.31 20.29
N ILE A 301 1.74 -6.48 21.48
CA ILE A 301 1.44 -5.37 22.40
C ILE A 301 2.76 -4.75 22.90
N LEU A 302 3.73 -5.57 23.29
CA LEU A 302 5.03 -5.11 23.78
C LEU A 302 5.83 -4.35 22.70
N GLU A 303 5.83 -4.82 21.46
CA GLU A 303 6.42 -4.08 20.33
C GLU A 303 5.81 -2.67 20.22
N TYR A 304 4.48 -2.57 20.29
CA TYR A 304 3.81 -1.28 20.24
C TYR A 304 4.14 -0.40 21.44
N ILE A 305 4.25 -0.98 22.65
CA ILE A 305 4.74 -0.26 23.84
C ILE A 305 6.14 0.30 23.57
N LEU A 306 7.07 -0.50 23.05
CA LEU A 306 8.48 -0.12 22.89
C LEU A 306 8.72 0.88 21.75
N LEU A 307 8.03 0.73 20.61
CA LEU A 307 8.34 1.44 19.36
C LEU A 307 7.12 2.08 18.65
N GLY A 308 5.90 1.69 19.00
CA GLY A 308 4.68 1.97 18.23
C GLY A 308 4.26 3.43 18.20
N MET A 309 4.52 4.18 19.27
CA MET A 309 4.15 5.59 19.42
C MET A 309 5.40 6.48 19.45
N PRO A 310 5.32 7.76 19.02
CA PRO A 310 6.43 8.70 19.22
C PRO A 310 6.89 8.81 20.68
N ALA A 311 5.95 8.69 21.63
CA ALA A 311 6.22 8.67 23.07
C ALA A 311 6.67 7.30 23.61
N SER A 312 6.66 6.24 22.80
CA SER A 312 7.13 4.91 23.23
C SER A 312 8.57 4.98 23.71
N PRO A 313 8.90 4.43 24.90
CA PRO A 313 10.14 4.75 25.61
C PRO A 313 11.41 4.39 24.84
N LEU A 314 11.43 3.26 24.11
CA LEU A 314 12.61 2.86 23.34
C LEU A 314 12.77 3.71 22.09
N ARG A 315 11.69 3.95 21.35
CA ARG A 315 11.70 4.87 20.19
C ARG A 315 12.14 6.28 20.60
N LYS A 316 11.52 6.84 21.64
CA LYS A 316 11.85 8.17 22.17
C LYS A 316 13.33 8.24 22.57
N ALA A 317 13.82 7.27 23.35
CA ALA A 317 15.23 7.25 23.74
C ALA A 317 16.18 7.23 22.54
N LEU A 318 15.87 6.45 21.50
CA LEU A 318 16.68 6.35 20.29
C LEU A 318 16.67 7.65 19.47
N ILE A 319 15.49 8.21 19.18
CA ILE A 319 15.34 9.43 18.37
C ILE A 319 15.91 10.66 19.10
N ASP A 320 15.55 10.86 20.37
CA ASP A 320 16.00 12.02 21.16
C ASP A 320 17.52 12.01 21.41
N SER A 321 18.17 10.84 21.28
CA SER A 321 19.63 10.74 21.45
C SER A 321 20.43 11.51 20.39
N GLY A 322 19.83 11.78 19.22
CA GLY A 322 20.52 12.37 18.07
C GLY A 322 21.69 11.54 17.53
N LEU A 323 21.75 10.24 17.85
CA LEU A 323 22.85 9.34 17.44
C LEU A 323 22.69 8.77 16.03
N GLY A 324 21.49 8.86 15.47
CA GLY A 324 21.10 8.45 14.12
C GLY A 324 19.99 9.35 13.59
N GLU A 325 19.58 9.11 12.36
CA GLU A 325 18.56 9.90 11.66
C GLU A 325 17.17 9.33 11.84
N ASP A 326 17.05 8.00 11.92
CA ASP A 326 15.78 7.29 12.02
C ASP A 326 15.99 5.89 12.62
N LEU A 327 14.89 5.23 12.99
CA LEU A 327 14.91 3.85 13.46
C LEU A 327 15.38 2.88 12.37
N ALA A 328 16.01 1.80 12.81
CA ALA A 328 16.39 0.67 11.98
C ALA A 328 15.94 -0.65 12.62
N GLY A 329 15.90 -1.72 11.81
CA GLY A 329 15.31 -3.00 12.21
C GLY A 329 13.80 -3.03 11.99
N GLU A 330 13.27 -4.24 11.83
CA GLU A 330 11.87 -4.46 11.45
C GLU A 330 10.88 -4.54 12.62
N GLY A 331 11.35 -4.38 13.87
CA GLY A 331 10.51 -4.60 15.05
C GLY A 331 10.32 -6.08 15.33
N LEU A 332 9.08 -6.53 15.55
CA LEU A 332 8.74 -7.92 15.84
C LEU A 332 8.55 -8.74 14.56
N GLY A 333 9.50 -9.63 14.26
CA GLY A 333 9.33 -10.68 13.27
C GLY A 333 8.54 -11.85 13.85
N ASN A 334 7.30 -12.07 13.40
CA ASN A 334 6.40 -13.09 13.97
C ASN A 334 5.81 -14.09 12.94
N GLU A 335 6.41 -14.19 11.76
CA GLU A 335 5.92 -15.05 10.66
C GLU A 335 6.79 -16.30 10.42
N LEU A 336 7.87 -16.45 11.18
CA LEU A 336 8.78 -17.60 11.19
C LEU A 336 8.42 -18.61 12.28
N ARG A 337 9.12 -19.74 12.37
CA ARG A 337 8.86 -20.74 13.43
C ARG A 337 9.11 -20.17 14.84
N GLN A 338 10.18 -19.40 14.99
CA GLN A 338 10.48 -18.65 16.22
C GLN A 338 10.38 -17.17 15.92
N THR A 339 9.68 -16.45 16.79
CA THR A 339 9.61 -14.99 16.75
C THR A 339 10.97 -14.39 17.08
N TYR A 340 11.23 -13.22 16.53
CA TYR A 340 12.42 -12.44 16.83
C TYR A 340 12.09 -10.95 16.90
N PHE A 341 12.99 -10.18 17.48
CA PHE A 341 12.86 -8.73 17.54
C PHE A 341 14.14 -8.05 17.07
N SER A 342 14.03 -7.03 16.23
CA SER A 342 15.14 -6.26 15.68
C SER A 342 14.89 -4.76 15.82
N THR A 343 15.81 -4.03 16.44
CA THR A 343 15.72 -2.57 16.55
C THR A 343 17.07 -1.88 16.62
N GLY A 344 17.13 -0.62 16.21
CA GLY A 344 18.28 0.25 16.36
C GLY A 344 18.14 1.55 15.59
N LEU A 345 19.22 2.04 15.00
CA LEU A 345 19.25 3.32 14.28
C LEU A 345 19.97 3.21 12.93
N LYS A 346 19.44 3.91 11.93
CA LYS A 346 20.07 4.20 10.64
C LYS A 346 20.53 5.65 10.58
N GLY A 347 21.41 5.97 9.63
CA GLY A 347 21.99 7.31 9.56
C GLY A 347 23.01 7.59 10.66
N ILE A 348 23.73 6.56 11.14
CA ILE A 348 24.64 6.69 12.29
C ILE A 348 26.08 6.95 11.87
N GLN A 349 26.84 7.65 12.72
CA GLN A 349 28.31 7.54 12.66
C GLN A 349 28.72 6.19 13.23
N VAL A 350 29.45 5.35 12.49
CA VAL A 350 29.77 3.96 12.89
C VAL A 350 30.43 3.87 14.27
N LYS A 351 31.25 4.87 14.65
CA LYS A 351 31.86 4.96 16.00
C LYS A 351 30.85 5.05 17.15
N ASN A 352 29.63 5.52 16.89
CA ASN A 352 28.55 5.61 17.86
C ASN A 352 27.81 4.28 18.07
N ALA A 353 28.07 3.23 17.29
CA ALA A 353 27.36 1.96 17.39
C ALA A 353 27.37 1.37 18.81
N GLN A 354 28.50 1.48 19.54
CA GLN A 354 28.59 1.03 20.94
C GLN A 354 27.68 1.85 21.88
N ARG A 355 27.56 3.16 21.64
CA ARG A 355 26.71 4.05 22.44
C ARG A 355 25.24 3.73 22.21
N ILE A 356 24.87 3.41 20.97
CA ILE A 356 23.51 3.02 20.60
C ILE A 356 23.16 1.65 21.20
N GLU A 357 24.05 0.66 21.10
CA GLU A 357 23.89 -0.64 21.79
C GLU A 357 23.69 -0.45 23.30
N GLY A 358 24.54 0.35 23.94
CA GLY A 358 24.44 0.66 25.36
C GLY A 358 23.14 1.38 25.72
N LEU A 359 22.67 2.30 24.87
CA LEU A 359 21.40 3.02 25.04
C LEU A 359 20.21 2.06 25.01
N ILE A 360 20.13 1.18 24.01
CA ILE A 360 19.03 0.20 23.88
C ILE A 360 18.98 -0.70 25.11
N LEU A 361 20.12 -1.30 25.49
CA LEU A 361 20.18 -2.21 26.64
C LEU A 361 19.86 -1.50 27.95
N LYS A 362 20.38 -0.27 28.13
CA LYS A 362 20.06 0.55 29.31
C LYS A 362 18.57 0.83 29.37
N THR A 363 17.96 1.29 28.28
CA THR A 363 16.52 1.58 28.23
C THR A 363 15.70 0.33 28.55
N LEU A 364 16.00 -0.82 27.94
CA LEU A 364 15.31 -2.08 28.23
C LEU A 364 15.50 -2.53 29.69
N THR A 365 16.71 -2.41 30.25
CA THR A 365 16.98 -2.74 31.66
C THR A 365 16.26 -1.78 32.61
N THR A 366 16.16 -0.50 32.27
CA THR A 366 15.36 0.46 33.04
C THR A 366 13.89 0.08 32.99
N LEU A 367 13.33 -0.19 31.80
CA LEU A 367 11.94 -0.62 31.65
C LEU A 367 11.62 -1.96 32.32
N ALA A 368 12.59 -2.86 32.45
CA ALA A 368 12.41 -4.11 33.19
C ALA A 368 12.38 -3.93 34.72
N ARG A 369 12.96 -2.84 35.24
CA ARG A 369 13.11 -2.59 36.68
C ARG A 369 12.16 -1.52 37.21
N GLU A 370 11.88 -0.53 36.37
CA GLU A 370 10.98 0.58 36.64
C GLU A 370 9.66 0.33 35.90
N ARG A 371 8.56 0.71 36.52
CA ARG A 371 7.23 0.46 35.96
C ARG A 371 7.05 1.22 34.64
N ILE A 372 6.58 0.53 33.61
CA ILE A 372 6.14 1.16 32.37
C ILE A 372 4.94 2.05 32.68
N ASP A 373 4.90 3.24 32.09
CA ASP A 373 3.77 4.14 32.21
C ASP A 373 2.44 3.39 31.90
N PRO A 374 1.50 3.28 32.86
CA PRO A 374 0.26 2.55 32.68
C PRO A 374 -0.57 3.04 31.48
N ASP A 375 -0.48 4.34 31.17
CA ASP A 375 -1.22 4.94 30.05
C ASP A 375 -0.66 4.45 28.71
N THR A 376 0.66 4.25 28.62
CA THR A 376 1.33 3.63 27.48
C THR A 376 0.88 2.17 27.28
N VAL A 377 0.74 1.40 28.36
CA VAL A 377 0.26 0.01 28.31
C VAL A 377 -1.20 -0.05 27.87
N GLU A 378 -2.06 0.79 28.42
CA GLU A 378 -3.48 0.87 28.04
C GLU A 378 -3.63 1.27 26.57
N ALA A 379 -2.85 2.25 26.09
CA ALA A 379 -2.86 2.67 24.69
C ALA A 379 -2.45 1.54 23.73
N ALA A 380 -1.46 0.73 24.11
CA ALA A 380 -1.03 -0.42 23.33
C ALA A 380 -2.10 -1.51 23.27
N LEU A 381 -2.72 -1.84 24.40
CA LEU A 381 -3.82 -2.81 24.46
C LEU A 381 -4.99 -2.39 23.57
N ASN A 382 -5.43 -1.13 23.70
CA ASN A 382 -6.50 -0.56 22.88
C ASN A 382 -6.14 -0.59 21.40
N THR A 383 -4.94 -0.14 21.03
CA THR A 383 -4.53 -0.07 19.63
C THR A 383 -4.45 -1.44 18.96
N ILE A 384 -3.88 -2.44 19.65
CA ILE A 384 -3.77 -3.80 19.10
C ILE A 384 -5.14 -4.46 18.98
N GLU A 385 -6.00 -4.34 19.99
CA GLU A 385 -7.39 -4.81 19.91
C GLU A 385 -8.14 -4.15 18.76
N PHE A 386 -8.08 -2.81 18.66
CA PHE A 386 -8.73 -2.06 17.59
C PHE A 386 -8.26 -2.52 16.20
N ARG A 387 -6.95 -2.71 15.99
CA ARG A 387 -6.39 -3.21 14.73
C ARG A 387 -6.87 -4.62 14.38
N LEU A 388 -7.06 -5.48 15.39
CA LEU A 388 -7.55 -6.85 15.19
C LEU A 388 -9.03 -6.88 14.79
N HIS A 389 -9.86 -6.02 15.40
CA HIS A 389 -11.26 -5.85 15.02
C HIS A 389 -11.42 -5.18 13.65
N GLU A 390 -10.69 -4.09 13.41
CA GLU A 390 -10.77 -3.32 12.17
C GLU A 390 -10.31 -4.13 10.97
N ASN A 391 -9.24 -4.93 11.18
CA ASN A 391 -8.59 -5.78 10.19
C ASN A 391 -8.41 -5.05 8.85
N ASN A 392 -7.91 -3.81 8.93
CA ASN A 392 -7.72 -2.91 7.81
C ASN A 392 -6.23 -2.54 7.68
N ILE A 393 -5.58 -3.07 6.65
CA ILE A 393 -4.18 -2.75 6.30
C ILE A 393 -4.09 -2.00 4.97
N GLY A 394 -5.18 -1.33 4.58
CA GLY A 394 -5.27 -0.53 3.37
C GLY A 394 -5.44 -1.37 2.11
N HIS A 395 -4.34 -1.70 1.44
CA HIS A 395 -4.33 -2.20 0.07
C HIS A 395 -4.44 -3.74 -0.05
N LEU A 396 -4.15 -4.49 1.01
CA LEU A 396 -4.22 -5.95 0.99
C LEU A 396 -5.64 -6.41 1.39
N PRO A 397 -6.29 -7.30 0.61
CA PRO A 397 -7.58 -7.86 0.98
C PRO A 397 -7.58 -8.52 2.37
N ARG A 398 -8.67 -8.33 3.12
CA ARG A 398 -8.90 -8.92 4.46
C ARG A 398 -8.63 -10.43 4.49
N GLY A 399 -9.14 -11.17 3.50
CA GLY A 399 -8.93 -12.62 3.42
C GLY A 399 -7.46 -13.03 3.29
N ILE A 400 -6.61 -12.26 2.60
CA ILE A 400 -5.17 -12.55 2.49
C ILE A 400 -4.47 -12.29 3.82
N GLN A 401 -4.84 -11.22 4.53
CA GLN A 401 -4.31 -10.96 5.87
C GLN A 401 -4.62 -12.11 6.84
N LEU A 402 -5.85 -12.64 6.80
CA LEU A 402 -6.25 -13.79 7.61
C LEU A 402 -5.53 -15.07 7.18
N MET A 403 -5.31 -15.28 5.87
CA MET A 403 -4.49 -16.39 5.38
C MET A 403 -3.08 -16.35 5.97
N LEU A 404 -2.38 -15.21 5.85
CA LEU A 404 -1.01 -15.06 6.35
C LEU A 404 -0.95 -15.26 7.88
N ARG A 405 -1.90 -14.70 8.63
CA ARG A 405 -2.01 -14.91 10.09
C ARG A 405 -2.26 -16.37 10.46
N SER A 406 -3.07 -17.10 9.67
CA SER A 406 -3.29 -18.54 9.88
C SER A 406 -2.01 -19.34 9.64
N LEU A 407 -1.24 -18.99 8.60
CA LEU A 407 0.02 -19.65 8.25
C LEU A 407 1.08 -19.52 9.36
N THR A 408 1.04 -18.46 10.18
CA THR A 408 1.96 -18.27 11.31
C THR A 408 2.04 -19.47 12.25
N THR A 409 0.93 -20.19 12.49
CA THR A 409 0.91 -21.43 13.28
C THR A 409 0.75 -22.67 12.40
N TRP A 410 -0.09 -22.57 11.36
CA TRP A 410 -0.45 -23.70 10.50
C TRP A 410 0.73 -24.25 9.70
N LEU A 411 1.65 -23.37 9.27
CA LEU A 411 2.86 -23.78 8.56
C LEU A 411 3.81 -24.60 9.46
N TYR A 412 3.64 -24.60 10.78
CA TYR A 412 4.49 -25.37 11.68
C TYR A 412 3.68 -26.40 12.46
N ASP A 413 2.62 -26.93 11.83
CA ASP A 413 1.76 -28.01 12.35
C ASP A 413 0.95 -27.62 13.60
N GLY A 414 0.80 -26.32 13.85
CA GLY A 414 -0.11 -25.76 14.84
C GLY A 414 -1.55 -25.62 14.33
N ALA A 415 -2.45 -25.24 15.23
CA ALA A 415 -3.85 -25.02 14.88
C ALA A 415 -4.01 -23.76 13.99
N PRO A 416 -4.66 -23.86 12.81
CA PRO A 416 -4.74 -22.75 11.85
C PRO A 416 -5.64 -21.59 12.30
N LEU A 417 -6.53 -21.82 13.26
CA LEU A 417 -7.48 -20.81 13.76
C LEU A 417 -6.96 -20.06 14.99
N ALA A 418 -5.82 -20.50 15.55
CA ALA A 418 -5.34 -20.07 16.87
C ALA A 418 -5.10 -18.57 17.00
N LEU A 419 -4.64 -17.92 15.93
CA LEU A 419 -4.43 -16.47 15.88
C LEU A 419 -5.58 -15.72 15.17
N LEU A 420 -6.54 -16.44 14.60
CA LEU A 420 -7.73 -15.84 13.98
C LEU A 420 -8.79 -15.56 15.04
N ALA A 421 -9.00 -16.48 15.98
CA ALA A 421 -9.90 -16.31 17.12
C ALA A 421 -9.18 -15.56 18.25
N PHE A 422 -9.14 -14.24 18.16
CA PHE A 422 -8.24 -13.39 18.97
C PHE A 422 -8.86 -12.87 20.27
N GLU A 423 -10.18 -12.87 20.42
CA GLU A 423 -10.83 -12.24 21.59
C GLU A 423 -10.45 -12.90 22.92
N GLU A 424 -10.54 -14.22 22.99
CA GLU A 424 -10.21 -14.96 24.22
C GLU A 424 -8.72 -14.81 24.63
N PRO A 425 -7.74 -14.97 23.73
CA PRO A 425 -6.35 -14.65 24.03
C PRO A 425 -6.12 -13.21 24.52
N LEU A 426 -6.73 -12.21 23.87
CA LEU A 426 -6.60 -10.81 24.28
C LEU A 426 -7.20 -10.56 25.66
N LYS A 427 -8.38 -11.12 25.94
CA LYS A 427 -9.03 -11.03 27.24
C LYS A 427 -8.18 -11.65 28.35
N ALA A 428 -7.54 -12.79 28.09
CA ALA A 428 -6.61 -13.41 29.01
C ALA A 428 -5.38 -12.52 29.28
N ILE A 429 -4.84 -11.85 28.27
CA ILE A 429 -3.73 -10.89 28.45
C ILE A 429 -4.18 -9.68 29.27
N LYS A 430 -5.35 -9.11 28.98
CA LYS A 430 -5.90 -7.98 29.76
C LYS A 430 -6.09 -8.35 31.24
N ALA A 431 -6.64 -9.53 31.52
CA ALA A 431 -6.79 -10.02 32.89
C ALA A 431 -5.43 -10.20 33.58
N GLU A 432 -4.43 -10.74 32.86
CA GLU A 432 -3.07 -10.90 33.37
C GLU A 432 -2.44 -9.55 33.72
N VAL A 433 -2.51 -8.56 32.82
CA VAL A 433 -1.97 -7.21 33.04
C VAL A 433 -2.65 -6.52 34.23
N GLN A 434 -3.95 -6.78 34.44
CA GLN A 434 -4.68 -6.27 35.62
C GLN A 434 -4.23 -6.94 36.92
N SER A 435 -3.99 -8.26 36.92
CA SER A 435 -3.56 -9.00 38.11
C SER A 435 -2.06 -8.88 38.42
N ASN A 436 -1.24 -8.73 37.37
CA ASN A 436 0.21 -8.55 37.43
C ASN A 436 0.60 -7.30 36.64
N PRO A 437 0.67 -6.12 37.30
CA PRO A 437 1.10 -4.89 36.66
C PRO A 437 2.54 -4.91 36.13
N ALA A 438 3.36 -5.90 36.51
CA ALA A 438 4.74 -6.08 36.04
C ALA A 438 4.85 -7.05 34.85
N PHE A 439 3.74 -7.50 34.27
CA PHE A 439 3.73 -8.52 33.22
C PHE A 439 4.66 -8.19 32.02
N PHE A 440 4.65 -6.94 31.55
CA PHE A 440 5.49 -6.53 30.43
C PHE A 440 6.94 -6.30 30.85
N GLU A 441 7.17 -5.81 32.07
CA GLU A 441 8.48 -5.66 32.68
C GLU A 441 9.18 -7.02 32.83
N ASP A 442 8.48 -8.04 33.34
CA ASP A 442 8.93 -9.42 33.44
C ASP A 442 9.22 -10.02 32.06
N THR A 443 8.40 -9.68 31.05
CA THR A 443 8.60 -10.10 29.66
C THR A 443 9.85 -9.45 29.07
N ILE A 444 10.11 -8.16 29.33
CA ILE A 444 11.33 -7.47 28.90
C ILE A 444 12.56 -8.09 29.58
N ASP A 445 12.49 -8.34 30.88
CA ASP A 445 13.59 -8.92 31.65
C ASP A 445 13.99 -10.30 31.12
N SER A 446 13.00 -11.18 30.93
CA SER A 446 13.21 -12.55 30.49
C SER A 446 13.62 -12.67 29.01
N LEU A 447 12.93 -11.97 28.10
CA LEU A 447 13.11 -12.17 26.66
C LEU A 447 14.15 -11.23 26.03
N PHE A 448 14.55 -10.15 26.71
CA PHE A 448 15.52 -9.19 26.15
C PHE A 448 16.75 -9.00 27.03
N VAL A 449 16.58 -8.68 28.33
CA VAL A 449 17.70 -8.34 29.23
C VAL A 449 18.54 -9.56 29.56
N ASN A 450 17.91 -10.66 29.98
CA ASN A 450 18.59 -11.91 30.35
C ASN A 450 18.79 -12.87 29.17
N ASN A 451 18.26 -12.53 27.99
CA ASN A 451 18.37 -13.35 26.80
C ASN A 451 19.76 -13.23 26.16
N ARG A 452 20.51 -14.33 26.19
CA ARG A 452 21.86 -14.43 25.62
C ARG A 452 21.87 -14.66 24.11
N HIS A 453 20.75 -15.12 23.54
CA HIS A 453 20.58 -15.24 22.09
C HIS A 453 20.31 -13.86 21.49
N ARG A 454 21.32 -13.00 21.56
CA ARG A 454 21.32 -11.63 21.05
C ARG A 454 22.45 -11.41 20.07
N THR A 455 22.19 -10.68 19.00
CA THR A 455 23.22 -10.17 18.11
C THR A 455 23.21 -8.64 18.06
N THR A 456 24.39 -8.05 17.88
CA THR A 456 24.57 -6.65 17.50
C THR A 456 25.13 -6.63 16.08
N LEU A 457 24.34 -6.22 15.10
CA LEU A 457 24.73 -6.11 13.70
C LEU A 457 25.04 -4.65 13.36
N ILE A 458 26.22 -4.40 12.80
CA ILE A 458 26.64 -3.09 12.32
C ILE A 458 26.83 -3.17 10.81
N LEU A 459 26.04 -2.42 10.05
CA LEU A 459 26.27 -2.18 8.63
C LEU A 459 27.11 -0.92 8.46
N LYS A 460 28.32 -1.07 7.90
CA LYS A 460 29.23 0.04 7.63
C LYS A 460 29.28 0.35 6.14
N PRO A 461 29.29 1.63 5.74
CA PRO A 461 29.52 1.98 4.35
C PRO A 461 30.93 1.54 3.92
N ASP A 462 31.04 0.91 2.74
CA ASP A 462 32.30 0.58 2.08
C ASP A 462 32.29 1.17 0.65
N PRO A 463 32.98 2.31 0.43
CA PRO A 463 33.02 3.00 -0.86
C PRO A 463 33.54 2.16 -2.03
N ASP A 464 34.36 1.15 -1.74
CA ASP A 464 35.02 0.31 -2.75
C ASP A 464 34.24 -0.99 -2.98
N MET A 465 33.15 -1.24 -2.26
CA MET A 465 32.42 -2.50 -2.33
C MET A 465 31.84 -2.78 -3.72
N ARG A 466 31.38 -1.74 -4.43
CA ARG A 466 30.91 -1.89 -5.82
C ARG A 466 32.02 -2.45 -6.71
N GLU A 467 33.18 -1.82 -6.70
CA GLU A 467 34.33 -2.24 -7.50
C GLU A 467 34.80 -3.65 -7.11
N LYS A 468 34.76 -3.99 -5.82
CA LYS A 468 35.08 -5.35 -5.33
C LYS A 468 34.09 -6.40 -5.84
N GLU A 469 32.78 -6.12 -5.82
CA GLU A 469 31.75 -7.03 -6.34
C GLU A 469 31.87 -7.19 -7.86
N GLU A 470 32.05 -6.09 -8.60
CA GLU A 470 32.24 -6.12 -10.06
C GLU A 470 33.52 -6.86 -10.46
N ALA A 471 34.62 -6.65 -9.74
CA ALA A 471 35.87 -7.36 -9.96
C ALA A 471 35.73 -8.86 -9.67
N PHE A 472 35.02 -9.24 -8.60
CA PHE A 472 34.73 -10.63 -8.28
C PHE A 472 33.88 -11.30 -9.38
N GLU A 473 32.83 -10.62 -9.84
CA GLU A 473 31.97 -11.11 -10.93
C GLU A 473 32.79 -11.28 -12.22
N LYS A 474 33.61 -10.28 -12.58
CA LYS A 474 34.47 -10.30 -13.77
C LYS A 474 35.54 -11.39 -13.72
N ASP A 475 36.18 -11.61 -12.59
CA ASP A 475 37.16 -12.70 -12.41
C ASP A 475 36.49 -14.07 -12.56
N ARG A 476 35.32 -14.26 -11.95
CA ARG A 476 34.55 -15.50 -12.07
C ARG A 476 34.13 -15.78 -13.52
N LEU A 477 33.61 -14.78 -14.22
CA LEU A 477 33.24 -14.88 -15.64
C LEU A 477 34.47 -15.09 -16.54
N GLY A 478 35.61 -14.45 -16.23
CA GLY A 478 36.87 -14.62 -16.95
C GLY A 478 37.43 -16.04 -16.81
N LYS A 479 37.37 -16.63 -15.60
CA LYS A 479 37.74 -18.03 -15.35
C LYS A 479 36.82 -19.00 -16.09
N ALA A 480 35.50 -18.78 -16.03
CA ALA A 480 34.53 -19.58 -16.76
C ALA A 480 34.81 -19.55 -18.28
N ARG A 481 35.02 -18.35 -18.84
CA ARG A 481 35.37 -18.17 -20.26
C ARG A 481 36.67 -18.89 -20.65
N SER A 482 37.69 -18.81 -19.80
CA SER A 482 39.01 -19.43 -20.06
C SER A 482 38.96 -20.95 -20.03
N ALA A 483 38.03 -21.53 -19.27
CA ALA A 483 37.79 -22.97 -19.23
C ALA A 483 36.99 -23.48 -20.46
N MET A 484 36.31 -22.58 -21.18
CA MET A 484 35.47 -22.93 -22.34
C MET A 484 36.26 -23.03 -23.64
N ASN A 485 36.00 -24.07 -24.42
CA ASN A 485 36.44 -24.20 -25.80
C ASN A 485 35.57 -23.38 -26.77
N HIS A 486 35.98 -23.29 -28.04
CA HIS A 486 35.28 -22.49 -29.06
C HIS A 486 33.84 -22.97 -29.32
N GLY A 487 33.60 -24.29 -29.27
CA GLY A 487 32.26 -24.86 -29.43
C GLY A 487 31.32 -24.48 -28.29
N GLU A 488 31.78 -24.52 -27.05
CA GLU A 488 31.00 -24.11 -25.88
C GLU A 488 30.63 -22.62 -25.93
N ARG A 489 31.57 -21.75 -26.34
CA ARG A 489 31.30 -20.31 -26.52
C ARG A 489 30.26 -20.06 -27.61
N ASN A 490 30.37 -20.76 -28.74
CA ASN A 490 29.37 -20.67 -29.81
C ASN A 490 28.00 -21.13 -29.33
N SER A 491 27.92 -22.22 -28.55
CA SER A 491 26.67 -22.70 -27.98
C SER A 491 25.99 -21.68 -27.06
N ILE A 492 26.76 -20.90 -26.29
CA ILE A 492 26.22 -19.81 -25.46
C ILE A 492 25.62 -18.70 -26.33
N ILE A 493 26.32 -18.31 -27.40
CA ILE A 493 25.84 -17.29 -28.35
C ILE A 493 24.54 -17.74 -29.03
N GLU A 494 24.51 -18.99 -29.50
CA GLU A 494 23.33 -19.59 -30.12
C GLU A 494 22.16 -19.69 -29.14
N ASN A 495 22.42 -20.10 -27.90
CA ASN A 495 21.41 -20.16 -26.84
C ASN A 495 20.85 -18.77 -26.51
N ALA A 496 21.70 -17.74 -26.41
CA ALA A 496 21.27 -16.36 -26.16
C ALA A 496 20.41 -15.81 -27.32
N ARG A 497 20.79 -16.10 -28.57
CA ARG A 497 20.00 -15.73 -29.76
C ARG A 497 18.64 -16.41 -29.76
N GLU A 498 18.60 -17.70 -29.43
CA GLU A 498 17.34 -18.45 -29.37
C GLU A 498 16.45 -17.98 -28.21
N LEU A 499 17.01 -17.74 -27.02
CA LEU A 499 16.27 -17.17 -25.89
C LEU A 499 15.66 -15.82 -26.25
N LYS A 500 16.45 -14.93 -26.87
CA LYS A 500 15.98 -13.63 -27.34
C LYS A 500 14.88 -13.77 -28.40
N ARG A 501 15.05 -14.67 -29.37
CA ARG A 501 14.01 -14.97 -30.37
C ARG A 501 12.73 -15.45 -29.69
N LEU A 502 12.82 -16.34 -28.71
CA LEU A 502 11.68 -16.84 -27.95
C LEU A 502 11.01 -15.72 -27.15
N GLN A 503 11.75 -14.77 -26.57
CA GLN A 503 11.18 -13.62 -25.86
C GLN A 503 10.45 -12.64 -26.79
N GLU A 504 11.05 -12.32 -27.94
CA GLU A 504 10.53 -11.32 -28.88
C GLU A 504 9.39 -11.84 -29.77
N THR A 505 9.30 -13.16 -29.94
CA THR A 505 8.19 -13.76 -30.71
C THR A 505 6.89 -13.59 -29.90
N PRO A 506 5.80 -13.04 -30.44
CA PRO A 506 4.52 -13.04 -29.73
C PRO A 506 3.99 -14.46 -29.50
N ASP A 507 3.18 -14.67 -28.46
CA ASP A 507 2.46 -15.94 -28.32
C ASP A 507 1.42 -16.10 -29.45
N PRO A 508 1.21 -17.33 -29.95
CA PRO A 508 0.21 -17.58 -30.99
C PRO A 508 -1.19 -17.32 -30.44
N SER A 509 -2.08 -16.80 -31.28
CA SER A 509 -3.45 -16.44 -30.90
C SER A 509 -4.23 -17.62 -30.31
N GLU A 510 -3.98 -18.85 -30.78
CA GLU A 510 -4.60 -20.06 -30.24
C GLU A 510 -4.15 -20.36 -28.80
N ALA A 511 -2.90 -20.07 -28.45
CA ALA A 511 -2.41 -20.24 -27.07
C ALA A 511 -2.96 -19.14 -26.17
N LEU A 512 -2.98 -17.88 -26.63
CA LEU A 512 -3.60 -16.77 -25.88
C LEU A 512 -5.08 -17.04 -25.60
N ALA A 513 -5.80 -17.63 -26.56
CA ALA A 513 -7.21 -18.02 -26.40
C ALA A 513 -7.46 -19.12 -25.35
N THR A 514 -6.41 -19.82 -24.87
CA THR A 514 -6.54 -20.77 -23.76
C THR A 514 -6.70 -20.08 -22.41
N ILE A 515 -6.21 -18.85 -22.25
CA ILE A 515 -6.31 -18.10 -21.00
C ILE A 515 -7.78 -17.72 -20.78
N PRO A 516 -8.37 -18.09 -19.63
CA PRO A 516 -9.73 -17.71 -19.35
C PRO A 516 -9.79 -16.20 -19.13
N PHE A 517 -10.66 -15.52 -19.86
CA PHE A 517 -10.93 -14.10 -19.69
C PHE A 517 -12.43 -13.88 -19.50
N LEU A 518 -12.79 -12.81 -18.81
CA LEU A 518 -14.18 -12.47 -18.57
C LEU A 518 -14.86 -12.01 -19.86
N LYS A 519 -16.12 -12.40 -20.01
CA LYS A 519 -17.01 -11.85 -21.03
C LYS A 519 -17.79 -10.68 -20.44
N LEU A 520 -18.33 -9.82 -21.29
CA LEU A 520 -19.25 -8.75 -20.85
C LEU A 520 -20.49 -9.32 -20.13
N SER A 521 -20.89 -10.55 -20.42
CA SER A 521 -21.97 -11.25 -19.72
C SER A 521 -21.64 -11.62 -18.27
N ASP A 522 -20.36 -11.68 -17.93
CA ASP A 522 -19.89 -12.05 -16.59
C ASP A 522 -19.81 -10.82 -15.67
N LEU A 523 -20.01 -9.62 -16.24
CA LEU A 523 -20.02 -8.36 -15.51
C LEU A 523 -21.42 -8.07 -14.97
N GLU A 524 -21.49 -7.70 -13.69
CA GLU A 524 -22.73 -7.24 -13.10
C GLU A 524 -23.26 -6.01 -13.85
N ARG A 525 -24.51 -6.05 -14.27
CA ARG A 525 -25.13 -4.91 -14.97
C ARG A 525 -25.55 -3.80 -14.04
N LYS A 526 -25.75 -4.09 -12.75
CA LYS A 526 -26.15 -3.10 -11.76
C LYS A 526 -24.96 -2.69 -10.90
N ASN A 527 -24.89 -1.41 -10.56
CA ASN A 527 -23.95 -0.97 -9.54
C ASN A 527 -24.28 -1.56 -8.17
N LYS A 528 -23.23 -1.77 -7.37
CA LYS A 528 -23.37 -2.04 -5.95
C LYS A 528 -23.78 -0.75 -5.23
N SER A 529 -24.93 -0.78 -4.56
CA SER A 529 -25.40 0.30 -3.71
C SER A 529 -24.77 0.20 -2.32
N VAL A 530 -24.45 1.33 -1.71
CA VAL A 530 -24.12 1.41 -0.28
C VAL A 530 -25.40 1.80 0.46
N PRO A 531 -25.83 1.06 1.49
CA PRO A 531 -27.02 1.42 2.25
C PRO A 531 -26.81 2.79 2.91
N ILE A 532 -27.79 3.68 2.79
CA ILE A 532 -27.77 5.01 3.39
C ILE A 532 -29.18 5.35 3.90
N ALA A 533 -29.29 5.69 5.17
CA ALA A 533 -30.48 6.28 5.77
C ALA A 533 -30.17 7.74 6.13
N CYS A 534 -30.93 8.67 5.55
CA CYS A 534 -30.82 10.08 5.89
C CYS A 534 -31.74 10.37 7.08
N LEU A 535 -31.15 10.61 8.25
CA LEU A 535 -31.84 10.96 9.47
C LEU A 535 -31.67 12.46 9.76
N ASP A 536 -32.53 12.99 10.63
CA ASP A 536 -32.38 14.33 11.20
C ASP A 536 -32.40 14.20 12.72
N LEU A 537 -31.32 14.59 13.37
CA LEU A 537 -31.22 14.66 14.83
C LEU A 537 -30.98 16.11 15.23
N GLN A 538 -31.93 16.70 15.94
CA GLN A 538 -31.85 18.08 16.44
C GLN A 538 -31.57 19.12 15.32
N GLY A 539 -32.11 18.91 14.12
CA GLY A 539 -31.89 19.78 12.96
C GLY A 539 -30.53 19.60 12.28
N THR A 540 -29.78 18.55 12.63
CA THR A 540 -28.51 18.17 12.00
C THR A 540 -28.74 16.94 11.12
N PRO A 541 -28.40 17.00 9.82
CA PRO A 541 -28.46 15.83 8.94
C PRO A 541 -27.45 14.76 9.37
N ILE A 542 -27.93 13.52 9.48
CA ILE A 542 -27.12 12.34 9.77
C ILE A 542 -27.24 11.36 8.61
N LEU A 543 -26.11 10.95 8.04
CA LEU A 543 -26.04 9.88 7.06
C LEU A 543 -25.64 8.59 7.78
N PHE A 544 -26.59 7.68 7.94
CA PHE A 544 -26.38 6.41 8.63
C PHE A 544 -26.19 5.27 7.63
N HIS A 545 -25.13 4.48 7.82
CA HIS A 545 -24.76 3.35 6.99
C HIS A 545 -24.74 2.07 7.81
N ASP A 546 -25.78 1.25 7.67
CA ASP A 546 -25.86 -0.09 8.27
C ASP A 546 -24.90 -1.04 7.53
N LEU A 547 -23.71 -1.19 8.10
CA LEU A 547 -22.66 -2.06 7.58
C LEU A 547 -22.01 -2.80 8.75
N PHE A 548 -21.65 -4.06 8.54
CA PHE A 548 -20.89 -4.80 9.54
C PHE A 548 -19.50 -4.17 9.74
N THR A 549 -19.29 -3.57 10.91
CA THR A 549 -18.04 -2.89 11.29
C THR A 549 -17.28 -3.59 12.41
N ASN A 550 -17.70 -4.80 12.77
CA ASN A 550 -17.03 -5.64 13.78
C ASN A 550 -16.83 -4.94 15.15
N GLY A 551 -17.88 -4.26 15.63
CA GLY A 551 -17.87 -3.58 16.92
C GLY A 551 -17.23 -2.19 16.91
N ILE A 552 -16.91 -1.64 15.73
CA ILE A 552 -16.37 -0.28 15.56
C ILE A 552 -17.47 0.67 15.11
N ALA A 553 -17.52 1.87 15.70
CA ALA A 553 -18.26 2.99 15.16
C ALA A 553 -17.31 3.95 14.44
N TYR A 554 -17.65 4.29 13.20
CA TYR A 554 -17.02 5.37 12.44
C TYR A 554 -17.94 6.59 12.47
N LEU A 555 -17.40 7.74 12.87
CA LEU A 555 -18.12 9.01 12.96
C LEU A 555 -17.28 10.09 12.26
N ASP A 556 -17.80 10.63 11.15
CA ASP A 556 -17.23 11.80 10.49
C ASP A 556 -18.09 13.03 10.81
N LEU A 557 -17.48 14.07 11.38
CA LEU A 557 -18.10 15.38 11.61
C LEU A 557 -17.72 16.34 10.50
N GLY A 558 -18.67 16.69 9.63
CA GLY A 558 -18.46 17.59 8.51
C GLY A 558 -18.82 19.03 8.83
N PHE A 559 -17.91 19.95 8.53
CA PHE A 559 -18.06 21.39 8.64
C PHE A 559 -18.03 22.03 7.25
N ASN A 560 -19.11 22.72 6.88
CA ASN A 560 -19.25 23.32 5.56
C ASN A 560 -18.33 24.54 5.40
N LEU A 561 -17.32 24.44 4.52
CA LEU A 561 -16.34 25.50 4.33
C LEU A 561 -16.93 26.74 3.66
N HIS A 562 -18.05 26.62 2.95
CA HIS A 562 -18.74 27.74 2.32
C HIS A 562 -19.29 28.79 3.28
N THR A 563 -19.26 28.50 4.58
CA THR A 563 -19.53 29.47 5.64
C THR A 563 -18.34 30.42 5.90
N LEU A 564 -17.14 30.06 5.46
CA LEU A 564 -15.92 30.85 5.60
C LEU A 564 -15.67 31.75 4.39
N PRO A 565 -15.37 33.04 4.59
CA PRO A 565 -14.76 33.87 3.56
C PRO A 565 -13.49 33.22 2.96
N ASP A 566 -13.29 33.40 1.65
CA ASP A 566 -12.17 32.83 0.88
C ASP A 566 -10.78 33.03 1.50
N LYS A 567 -10.53 34.21 2.09
CA LYS A 567 -9.27 34.56 2.77
C LYS A 567 -8.88 33.60 3.90
N TYR A 568 -9.84 32.85 4.46
CA TYR A 568 -9.59 31.88 5.52
C TYR A 568 -9.30 30.48 5.02
N LEU A 569 -9.55 30.16 3.75
CA LEU A 569 -9.31 28.82 3.19
C LEU A 569 -7.88 28.31 3.41
N PRO A 570 -6.82 29.11 3.16
CA PRO A 570 -5.46 28.64 3.40
C PRO A 570 -5.14 28.30 4.86
N TYR A 571 -5.94 28.75 5.83
CA TYR A 571 -5.74 28.42 7.24
C TYR A 571 -6.38 27.08 7.63
N VAL A 572 -7.37 26.59 6.86
CA VAL A 572 -8.18 25.42 7.18
C VAL A 572 -7.35 24.14 7.40
N PRO A 573 -6.32 23.80 6.60
CA PRO A 573 -5.52 22.59 6.86
C PRO A 573 -4.84 22.62 8.23
N LEU A 574 -4.25 23.76 8.62
CA LEU A 574 -3.61 23.95 9.92
C LEU A 574 -4.63 24.01 11.06
N PHE A 575 -5.80 24.62 10.83
CA PHE A 575 -6.89 24.63 11.80
C PHE A 575 -7.42 23.21 12.07
N GLY A 576 -7.66 22.43 11.01
CA GLY A 576 -8.05 21.03 11.11
C GLY A 576 -7.04 20.21 11.93
N ARG A 577 -5.74 20.43 11.68
CA ARG A 577 -4.64 19.82 12.43
C ARG A 577 -4.60 20.29 13.89
N ALA A 578 -4.83 21.58 14.14
CA ALA A 578 -4.81 22.16 15.47
C ALA A 578 -5.82 21.50 16.42
N LEU A 579 -7.01 21.15 15.90
CA LEU A 579 -8.06 20.46 16.66
C LEU A 579 -7.54 19.21 17.39
N VAL A 580 -6.56 18.50 16.83
CA VAL A 580 -6.03 17.27 17.42
C VAL A 580 -4.59 17.39 17.93
N GLU A 581 -3.93 18.54 17.76
CA GLU A 581 -2.48 18.71 18.04
C GLU A 581 -2.09 19.94 18.86
N MET A 582 -3.03 20.79 19.30
CA MET A 582 -2.73 21.96 20.16
C MET A 582 -3.08 21.78 21.64
N GLY A 583 -3.91 20.78 21.98
CA GLY A 583 -4.43 20.58 23.33
C GLY A 583 -5.70 21.39 23.59
N THR A 584 -6.29 21.19 24.76
CA THR A 584 -7.55 21.81 25.18
C THR A 584 -7.36 22.56 26.50
N GLU A 585 -8.42 23.18 27.01
CA GLU A 585 -8.46 23.77 28.36
C GLU A 585 -8.18 22.73 29.46
N LYS A 586 -8.46 21.44 29.19
CA LYS A 586 -8.32 20.34 30.16
C LYS A 586 -6.96 19.66 30.11
N GLU A 587 -6.34 19.62 28.94
CA GLU A 587 -5.16 18.79 28.67
C GLU A 587 -4.23 19.43 27.64
N ASP A 588 -2.92 19.26 27.80
CA ASP A 588 -1.96 19.69 26.79
C ASP A 588 -2.00 18.79 25.54
N TYR A 589 -1.25 19.18 24.50
CA TYR A 589 -1.25 18.45 23.22
C TYR A 589 -0.71 17.00 23.33
N VAL A 590 0.18 16.73 24.29
CA VAL A 590 0.75 15.39 24.50
C VAL A 590 -0.30 14.49 25.13
N THR A 591 -0.93 14.96 26.20
CA THR A 591 -1.95 14.24 26.94
C THR A 591 -3.18 13.97 26.06
N LEU A 592 -3.60 14.96 25.26
CA LEU A 592 -4.69 14.79 24.29
C LEU A 592 -4.37 13.70 23.26
N THR A 593 -3.16 13.71 22.69
CA THR A 593 -2.74 12.71 21.70
C THR A 593 -2.71 11.30 22.31
N GLN A 594 -2.24 11.17 23.56
CA GLN A 594 -2.26 9.92 24.31
C GLN A 594 -3.70 9.45 24.57
N ARG A 595 -4.60 10.36 24.99
CA ARG A 595 -6.01 10.06 25.21
C ARG A 595 -6.70 9.57 23.94
N ILE A 596 -6.49 10.24 22.81
CA ILE A 596 -7.01 9.81 21.49
C ILE A 596 -6.52 8.38 21.20
N SER A 597 -5.23 8.09 21.36
CA SER A 597 -4.65 6.77 21.07
C SER A 597 -5.15 5.67 22.02
N ARG A 598 -5.48 6.03 23.26
CA ARG A 598 -5.90 5.10 24.32
C ARG A 598 -7.38 4.78 24.30
N LYS A 599 -8.22 5.72 23.84
CA LYS A 599 -9.68 5.63 23.92
C LYS A 599 -10.37 5.52 22.56
N THR A 600 -9.60 5.60 21.47
CA THR A 600 -10.14 5.55 20.10
C THR A 600 -9.18 4.78 19.19
N GLY A 601 -9.59 4.48 17.97
CA GLY A 601 -8.70 4.00 16.91
C GLY A 601 -8.00 5.14 16.14
N GLY A 602 -8.21 6.39 16.55
CA GLY A 602 -7.64 7.60 15.93
C GLY A 602 -8.72 8.60 15.51
N ILE A 603 -8.32 9.87 15.48
CA ILE A 603 -9.12 10.99 14.97
C ILE A 603 -8.24 11.77 13.99
N ILE A 604 -8.71 11.95 12.76
CA ILE A 604 -7.95 12.64 11.72
C ILE A 604 -8.78 13.76 11.06
N PRO A 605 -8.20 14.94 10.82
CA PRO A 605 -8.82 15.94 9.96
C PRO A 605 -8.67 15.52 8.49
N GLN A 606 -9.72 15.73 7.69
CA GLN A 606 -9.71 15.47 6.26
C GLN A 606 -10.46 16.56 5.49
N LEU A 607 -9.82 17.09 4.45
CA LEU A 607 -10.45 18.04 3.54
C LEU A 607 -11.11 17.33 2.37
N PHE A 608 -12.26 17.86 1.95
CA PHE A 608 -12.97 17.40 0.77
C PHE A 608 -13.37 18.60 -0.09
N THR A 609 -13.04 18.55 -1.37
CA THR A 609 -13.50 19.50 -2.38
C THR A 609 -13.86 18.74 -3.65
N SER A 610 -15.00 19.08 -4.25
CA SER A 610 -15.43 18.45 -5.51
C SER A 610 -16.51 19.29 -6.19
N ASN A 611 -16.63 19.18 -7.51
CA ASN A 611 -17.77 19.76 -8.22
C ASN A 611 -19.05 18.99 -7.91
N MET A 612 -20.17 19.70 -7.87
CA MET A 612 -21.49 19.10 -7.67
C MET A 612 -22.21 18.96 -9.01
N LYS A 613 -23.00 17.89 -9.18
CA LYS A 613 -23.86 17.74 -10.34
C LYS A 613 -24.91 18.84 -10.40
N ASN A 614 -25.10 19.40 -11.59
CA ASN A 614 -26.10 20.44 -11.89
C ASN A 614 -25.98 21.71 -11.04
N SER A 615 -24.80 22.00 -10.50
CA SER A 615 -24.52 23.21 -9.71
C SER A 615 -23.30 23.93 -10.26
N SER A 616 -23.34 25.26 -10.25
CA SER A 616 -22.17 26.10 -10.52
C SER A 616 -21.21 26.19 -9.33
N ARG A 617 -21.71 25.90 -8.11
CA ARG A 617 -20.93 25.88 -6.87
C ARG A 617 -20.40 24.47 -6.59
N GLY A 618 -19.17 24.38 -6.10
CA GLY A 618 -18.57 23.15 -5.61
C GLY A 618 -19.01 22.77 -4.19
N SER A 619 -18.78 21.52 -3.82
CA SER A 619 -18.83 21.03 -2.44
C SER A 619 -17.45 21.23 -1.79
N ALA A 620 -17.40 21.79 -0.58
CA ALA A 620 -16.16 22.04 0.15
C ALA A 620 -16.37 21.88 1.67
N TRP A 621 -15.63 20.94 2.27
CA TRP A 621 -15.84 20.51 3.66
C TRP A 621 -14.52 20.23 4.38
N LEU A 622 -14.49 20.52 5.68
CA LEU A 622 -13.52 19.95 6.63
C LEU A 622 -14.24 18.86 7.42
N PHE A 623 -13.67 17.66 7.46
CA PHE A 623 -14.15 16.56 8.28
C PHE A 623 -13.20 16.29 9.44
N LEU A 624 -13.74 16.07 10.64
CA LEU A 624 -13.04 15.32 11.69
C LEU A 624 -13.55 13.88 11.67
N ARG A 625 -12.68 12.96 11.27
CA ARG A 625 -13.01 11.54 11.10
C ARG A 625 -12.49 10.76 12.29
N GLY A 626 -13.41 10.23 13.09
CA GLY A 626 -13.12 9.46 14.28
C GLY A 626 -13.56 8.01 14.12
N LYS A 627 -12.80 7.10 14.73
CA LYS A 627 -13.15 5.69 14.80
C LYS A 627 -12.92 5.14 16.20
N VAL A 628 -13.84 4.32 16.71
CA VAL A 628 -13.83 3.89 18.11
C VAL A 628 -14.50 2.54 18.29
N MET A 629 -14.06 1.74 19.27
CA MET A 629 -14.85 0.57 19.69
C MET A 629 -16.18 1.04 20.28
N LEU A 630 -17.29 0.35 20.01
CA LEU A 630 -18.61 0.75 20.51
C LEU A 630 -18.66 0.89 22.04
N THR A 631 -17.90 0.07 22.76
CA THR A 631 -17.75 0.16 24.23
C THR A 631 -17.11 1.45 24.72
N GLN A 632 -16.40 2.18 23.85
CA GLN A 632 -15.74 3.46 24.11
C GLN A 632 -16.41 4.63 23.36
N ALA A 633 -17.59 4.43 22.77
CA ALA A 633 -18.32 5.45 22.01
C ALA A 633 -18.40 6.82 22.69
N LYS A 634 -18.70 6.82 24.00
CA LYS A 634 -18.77 8.02 24.83
C LYS A 634 -17.45 8.80 24.87
N GLU A 635 -16.31 8.11 24.88
CA GLU A 635 -15.02 8.78 24.90
C GLU A 635 -14.73 9.50 23.59
N LEU A 636 -15.10 8.93 22.44
CA LEU A 636 -14.95 9.61 21.16
C LEU A 636 -15.76 10.91 21.11
N THR A 637 -17.03 10.88 21.51
CA THR A 637 -17.87 12.07 21.49
C THR A 637 -17.45 13.11 22.54
N ASN A 638 -16.94 12.66 23.70
CA ASN A 638 -16.31 13.55 24.69
C ASN A 638 -15.06 14.24 24.13
N ILE A 639 -14.17 13.49 23.45
CA ILE A 639 -12.99 14.07 22.82
C ILE A 639 -13.41 15.08 21.74
N PHE A 640 -14.40 14.74 20.89
CA PHE A 640 -14.93 15.70 19.92
C PHE A 640 -15.45 16.96 20.59
N ARG A 641 -16.22 16.85 21.68
CA ARG A 641 -16.67 18.02 22.44
C ARG A 641 -15.48 18.86 22.94
N ASP A 642 -14.48 18.22 23.54
CA ASP A 642 -13.32 18.88 24.13
C ASP A 642 -12.48 19.61 23.06
N VAL A 643 -12.23 18.99 21.91
CA VAL A 643 -11.44 19.60 20.82
C VAL A 643 -12.20 20.64 20.00
N LEU A 644 -13.54 20.56 19.95
CA LEU A 644 -14.34 21.54 19.22
C LEU A 644 -14.63 22.80 20.06
N LEU A 645 -14.87 22.62 21.36
CA LEU A 645 -15.33 23.70 22.25
C LEU A 645 -14.23 24.23 23.17
N GLY A 646 -13.31 23.37 23.60
CA GLY A 646 -12.25 23.70 24.57
C GLY A 646 -10.86 23.82 23.95
N LEU A 647 -10.74 23.94 22.63
CA LEU A 647 -9.43 24.05 21.96
C LEU A 647 -8.65 25.28 22.45
N ARG A 648 -7.36 25.08 22.73
CA ARG A 648 -6.44 26.19 23.02
C ARG A 648 -5.65 26.60 21.79
N LEU A 649 -6.06 27.70 21.16
CA LEU A 649 -5.39 28.27 19.98
C LEU A 649 -4.30 29.30 20.34
N ASP A 650 -4.06 29.55 21.63
CA ASP A 650 -3.16 30.58 22.15
C ASP A 650 -1.68 30.16 22.23
N ASN A 651 -1.37 28.89 21.95
CA ASN A 651 -0.01 28.36 22.00
C ASN A 651 0.80 28.68 20.73
N GLN A 652 1.43 29.85 20.73
CA GLN A 652 2.26 30.35 19.62
C GLN A 652 3.38 29.38 19.23
N GLU A 653 4.13 28.85 20.21
CA GLU A 653 5.27 27.98 19.94
C GLU A 653 4.85 26.68 19.24
N ARG A 654 3.76 26.05 19.71
CA ARG A 654 3.25 24.82 19.08
C ARG A 654 2.72 25.10 17.68
N PHE A 655 1.96 26.18 17.49
CA PHE A 655 1.45 26.54 16.17
C PHE A 655 2.59 26.83 15.19
N ARG A 656 3.65 27.53 15.65
CA ARG A 656 4.86 27.78 14.86
C ARG A 656 5.55 26.50 14.40
N GLN A 657 5.68 25.51 15.29
CA GLN A 657 6.21 24.18 14.93
C GLN A 657 5.35 23.51 13.86
N MET A 658 4.02 23.53 14.02
CA MET A 658 3.10 22.94 13.05
C MET A 658 3.23 23.58 11.66
N VAL A 659 3.34 24.91 11.58
CA VAL A 659 3.56 25.65 10.32
C VAL A 659 4.90 25.24 9.68
N MET A 660 5.96 25.11 10.48
CA MET A 660 7.28 24.70 10.00
C MET A 660 7.26 23.27 9.44
N GLU A 661 6.64 22.34 10.16
CA GLU A 661 6.50 20.94 9.76
C GLU A 661 5.64 20.81 8.49
N GLU A 662 4.53 21.55 8.39
CA GLU A 662 3.66 21.54 7.22
C GLU A 662 4.36 22.14 6.00
N ARG A 663 5.09 23.25 6.16
CA ARG A 663 5.90 23.82 5.07
C ARG A 663 6.92 22.81 4.56
N ALA A 664 7.68 22.18 5.47
CA ALA A 664 8.68 21.18 5.11
C ALA A 664 8.04 20.01 4.34
N ARG A 665 6.87 19.54 4.79
CA ARG A 665 6.11 18.48 4.10
C ARG A 665 5.70 18.89 2.68
N GLN A 666 5.18 20.10 2.50
CA GLN A 666 4.78 20.61 1.19
C GLN A 666 5.99 20.78 0.25
N GLU A 667 7.13 21.26 0.76
CA GLU A 667 8.39 21.37 0.00
C GLU A 667 8.94 20.00 -0.41
N GLU A 668 8.96 19.04 0.52
CA GLU A 668 9.44 17.68 0.28
C GLU A 668 8.60 16.94 -0.77
N MET A 669 7.29 17.21 -0.86
CA MET A 669 6.40 16.59 -1.84
C MET A 669 6.58 17.08 -3.29
N LEU A 670 7.21 18.25 -3.52
CA LEU A 670 7.31 18.87 -4.86
C LEU A 670 8.00 17.97 -5.90
N ILE A 671 8.98 17.17 -5.47
CA ILE A 671 9.70 16.24 -6.35
C ILE A 671 8.99 14.88 -6.41
N PRO A 672 8.84 14.10 -5.33
CA PRO A 672 8.24 12.77 -5.40
C PRO A 672 6.79 12.78 -5.91
N ALA A 673 6.05 13.89 -5.78
CA ALA A 673 4.67 14.04 -6.23
C ALA A 673 4.44 15.25 -7.18
N GLY A 674 5.47 15.74 -7.89
CA GLY A 674 5.37 16.94 -8.72
C GLY A 674 4.25 16.91 -9.80
N HIS A 675 3.91 15.73 -10.31
CA HIS A 675 2.78 15.54 -11.22
C HIS A 675 1.42 15.87 -10.58
N GLN A 676 1.22 15.55 -9.29
CA GLN A 676 0.00 15.90 -8.56
C GLN A 676 -0.10 17.41 -8.34
N VAL A 677 1.03 18.06 -8.03
CA VAL A 677 1.14 19.52 -7.90
C VAL A 677 0.75 20.21 -9.22
N VAL A 678 1.31 19.75 -10.34
CA VAL A 678 0.97 20.24 -11.68
C VAL A 678 -0.51 20.03 -12.01
N ASN A 679 -1.06 18.84 -11.71
CA ASN A 679 -2.47 18.53 -11.95
C ASN A 679 -3.41 19.43 -11.13
N MET A 680 -3.10 19.66 -9.86
CA MET A 680 -3.89 20.53 -8.99
C MET A 680 -3.85 21.98 -9.48
N ARG A 681 -2.66 22.47 -9.85
CA ARG A 681 -2.47 23.82 -10.41
C ARG A 681 -3.18 24.01 -11.75
N LEU A 682 -3.27 22.96 -12.58
CA LEU A 682 -4.07 22.94 -13.80
C LEU A 682 -5.56 23.08 -13.49
N ARG A 683 -6.09 22.19 -12.64
CA ARG A 683 -7.53 22.11 -12.35
C ARG A 683 -8.06 23.38 -11.67
N ALA A 684 -7.24 24.01 -10.82
CA ALA A 684 -7.54 25.29 -10.17
C ALA A 684 -7.82 26.45 -11.14
N HIS A 685 -7.49 26.31 -12.43
CA HIS A 685 -7.82 27.31 -13.43
C HIS A 685 -9.30 27.26 -13.86
N PHE A 686 -9.95 26.10 -13.77
CA PHE A 686 -11.24 25.87 -14.44
C PHE A 686 -12.44 26.12 -13.54
N ASP A 687 -12.39 25.71 -12.27
CA ASP A 687 -13.54 25.84 -11.36
C ASP A 687 -13.16 26.18 -9.91
N GLU A 688 -14.19 26.51 -9.15
CA GLU A 688 -14.12 26.93 -7.76
C GLU A 688 -13.65 25.82 -6.81
N ALA A 689 -14.08 24.57 -7.02
CA ALA A 689 -13.75 23.46 -6.13
C ALA A 689 -12.25 23.13 -6.18
N HIS A 690 -11.70 23.05 -7.40
CA HIS A 690 -10.28 22.81 -7.60
C HIS A 690 -9.42 24.00 -7.20
N TRP A 691 -9.94 25.22 -7.37
CA TRP A 691 -9.28 26.41 -6.84
C TRP A 691 -9.19 26.37 -5.32
N ALA A 692 -10.28 26.04 -4.61
CA ALA A 692 -10.27 25.90 -3.16
C ALA A 692 -9.30 24.81 -2.69
N ALA A 693 -9.26 23.66 -3.39
CA ALA A 693 -8.28 22.60 -3.13
C ALA A 693 -6.83 23.13 -3.22
N GLU A 694 -6.54 23.95 -4.22
CA GLU A 694 -5.21 24.52 -4.46
C GLU A 694 -4.82 25.55 -3.38
N GLN A 695 -5.78 26.31 -2.83
CA GLN A 695 -5.56 27.20 -1.70
C GLN A 695 -5.25 26.45 -0.39
N MET A 696 -5.66 25.19 -0.29
CA MET A 696 -5.55 24.36 0.92
C MET A 696 -4.48 23.25 0.84
N GLY A 697 -3.92 22.98 -0.33
CA GLY A 697 -2.91 21.92 -0.48
C GLY A 697 -2.05 22.02 -1.73
N GLY A 698 -2.17 23.10 -2.51
CA GLY A 698 -1.40 23.33 -3.72
C GLY A 698 -0.22 24.29 -3.52
N LEU A 699 0.27 24.85 -4.62
CA LEU A 699 1.38 25.82 -4.58
C LEU A 699 1.00 27.14 -3.93
N SER A 700 -0.23 27.64 -4.11
CA SER A 700 -0.69 28.82 -3.39
C SER A 700 -0.70 28.59 -1.88
N TYR A 701 -1.01 27.37 -1.43
CA TYR A 701 -0.91 27.00 -0.02
C TYR A 701 0.55 27.05 0.47
N LEU A 702 1.51 26.49 -0.28
CA LEU A 702 2.93 26.60 0.05
C LEU A 702 3.40 28.06 0.13
N PHE A 703 3.01 28.90 -0.84
CA PHE A 703 3.33 30.33 -0.81
C PHE A 703 2.69 31.05 0.38
N PHE A 704 1.50 30.63 0.79
CA PHE A 704 0.85 31.11 1.99
C PHE A 704 1.62 30.67 3.25
N LEU A 705 2.04 29.40 3.37
CA LEU A 705 2.83 28.89 4.50
C LEU A 705 4.15 29.65 4.67
N ASN A 706 4.81 30.00 3.57
CA ASN A 706 6.05 30.80 3.60
C ASN A 706 5.85 32.16 4.27
N LYS A 707 4.72 32.82 3.98
CA LYS A 707 4.35 34.09 4.60
C LYS A 707 3.86 33.89 6.03
N LEU A 708 3.05 32.85 6.26
CA LEU A 708 2.49 32.54 7.58
C LEU A 708 3.60 32.26 8.59
N TYR A 709 4.66 31.55 8.20
CA TYR A 709 5.80 31.26 9.07
C TYR A 709 6.44 32.54 9.65
N GLN A 710 6.58 33.60 8.84
CA GLN A 710 7.07 34.90 9.31
C GLN A 710 6.01 35.62 10.16
N ALA A 711 4.75 35.61 9.71
CA ALA A 711 3.66 36.27 10.41
C ALA A 711 3.37 35.69 11.81
N VAL A 712 3.71 34.42 12.07
CA VAL A 712 3.59 33.82 13.41
C VAL A 712 4.51 34.51 14.41
N ASP A 713 5.71 34.91 13.99
CA ASP A 713 6.67 35.61 14.86
C ASP A 713 6.34 37.12 14.95
N GLU A 714 5.84 37.71 13.85
CA GLU A 714 5.61 39.17 13.75
C GLU A 714 4.23 39.64 14.24
N ASN A 715 3.17 38.86 14.00
CA ASN A 715 1.75 39.28 14.15
C ASN A 715 0.86 38.21 14.82
N TRP A 716 1.36 37.53 15.86
CA TRP A 716 0.64 36.43 16.52
C TRP A 716 -0.77 36.78 17.00
N SER A 717 -0.99 37.97 17.60
CA SER A 717 -2.29 38.37 18.12
C SER A 717 -3.38 38.41 17.04
N ASP A 718 -3.04 38.89 15.84
CA ASP A 718 -3.97 38.94 14.72
C ASP A 718 -4.25 37.54 14.17
N LEU A 719 -3.21 36.69 14.08
CA LEU A 719 -3.36 35.30 13.66
C LEU A 719 -4.20 34.48 14.63
N HIS A 720 -3.99 34.64 15.93
CA HIS A 720 -4.81 34.02 16.96
C HIS A 720 -6.28 34.42 16.80
N THR A 721 -6.54 35.72 16.58
CA THR A 721 -7.90 36.23 16.30
C THR A 721 -8.50 35.59 15.04
N VAL A 722 -7.71 35.36 13.99
CA VAL A 722 -8.15 34.67 12.78
C VAL A 722 -8.52 33.22 13.06
N LEU A 723 -7.70 32.47 13.82
CA LEU A 723 -7.98 31.07 14.16
C LEU A 723 -9.25 30.95 15.02
N GLU A 724 -9.41 31.83 16.00
CA GLU A 724 -10.62 31.93 16.82
C GLU A 724 -11.86 32.25 15.98
N ARG A 725 -11.72 33.19 15.03
CA ARG A 725 -12.80 33.53 14.12
C ARG A 725 -13.21 32.36 13.21
N ILE A 726 -12.23 31.55 12.76
CA ILE A 726 -12.51 30.34 11.99
C ILE A 726 -13.30 29.33 12.84
N ARG A 727 -12.91 29.13 14.11
CA ARG A 727 -13.64 28.28 15.06
C ARG A 727 -15.09 28.74 15.21
N ASP A 728 -15.31 30.02 15.49
CA ASP A 728 -16.65 30.59 15.69
C ASP A 728 -17.58 30.42 14.48
N ILE A 729 -17.03 30.45 13.26
CA ILE A 729 -17.80 30.32 12.03
C ILE A 729 -18.09 28.85 11.71
N LEU A 730 -17.07 27.99 11.76
CA LEU A 730 -17.18 26.60 11.34
C LEU A 730 -17.91 25.72 12.33
N ILE A 731 -17.65 25.91 13.64
CA ILE A 731 -18.25 25.09 14.68
C ILE A 731 -19.66 25.63 14.93
N ASN A 732 -20.60 25.18 14.09
CA ASN A 732 -21.99 25.59 14.12
C ASN A 732 -22.88 24.41 13.69
N ARG A 733 -23.70 23.92 14.62
CA ARG A 733 -24.57 22.75 14.42
C ARG A 733 -25.47 22.86 13.19
N LYS A 734 -25.95 24.08 12.85
CA LYS A 734 -26.86 24.33 11.72
C LYS A 734 -26.25 24.09 10.34
N THR A 735 -24.92 24.03 10.24
CA THR A 735 -24.20 23.84 8.97
C THR A 735 -23.35 22.57 8.97
N MET A 736 -23.51 21.74 9.99
CA MET A 736 -22.82 20.47 10.12
C MET A 736 -23.58 19.35 9.42
N ILE A 737 -22.83 18.31 9.09
CA ILE A 737 -23.37 16.99 8.74
C ILE A 737 -22.60 15.95 9.55
N MET A 738 -23.27 14.87 9.97
CA MET A 738 -22.57 13.71 10.51
C MET A 738 -22.74 12.51 9.59
N ASN A 739 -21.67 11.76 9.40
CA ASN A 739 -21.68 10.48 8.71
C ASN A 739 -21.32 9.38 9.69
N ILE A 740 -22.17 8.37 9.78
CA ILE A 740 -22.06 7.33 10.79
C ILE A 740 -22.14 5.96 10.12
N THR A 741 -21.11 5.15 10.32
CA THR A 741 -21.05 3.78 9.81
C THR A 741 -20.87 2.81 10.96
N LEU A 742 -21.87 1.96 11.19
CA LEU A 742 -21.86 0.82 12.11
C LEU A 742 -23.08 -0.06 11.82
N ASP A 743 -23.08 -1.28 12.32
CA ASP A 743 -24.23 -2.17 12.16
C ASP A 743 -25.44 -1.68 12.97
N GLU A 744 -26.66 -1.95 12.49
CA GLU A 744 -27.91 -1.50 13.12
C GLU A 744 -27.99 -1.81 14.63
N SER A 745 -27.43 -2.96 15.05
CA SER A 745 -27.43 -3.37 16.46
C SER A 745 -26.60 -2.47 17.39
N GLY A 746 -25.57 -1.80 16.84
CA GLY A 746 -24.76 -0.83 17.57
C GLY A 746 -25.40 0.55 17.68
N TRP A 747 -26.38 0.89 16.85
CA TRP A 747 -26.93 2.25 16.76
C TRP A 747 -27.58 2.70 18.06
N SER A 748 -28.37 1.83 18.70
CA SER A 748 -29.05 2.16 19.96
C SER A 748 -28.09 2.48 21.11
N HIS A 749 -26.85 1.99 21.05
CA HIS A 749 -25.79 2.33 22.02
C HIS A 749 -25.06 3.61 21.64
N PHE A 750 -24.93 3.93 20.35
CA PHE A 750 -24.18 5.06 19.85
C PHE A 750 -24.99 6.36 19.84
N GLU A 751 -26.26 6.28 19.44
CA GLU A 751 -27.18 7.40 19.28
C GLU A 751 -27.29 8.32 20.50
N PRO A 752 -27.38 7.84 21.76
CA PRO A 752 -27.42 8.72 22.92
C PRO A 752 -26.18 9.62 23.03
N HIS A 753 -25.00 9.08 22.72
CA HIS A 753 -23.74 9.82 22.75
C HIS A 753 -23.63 10.85 21.62
N VAL A 754 -24.24 10.57 20.47
CA VAL A 754 -24.37 11.52 19.35
C VAL A 754 -25.30 12.67 19.74
N ASN A 755 -26.45 12.37 20.35
CA ASN A 755 -27.37 13.39 20.85
C ASN A 755 -26.70 14.29 21.90
N ASP A 756 -26.01 13.72 22.88
CA ASP A 756 -25.26 14.48 23.89
C ASP A 756 -24.22 15.41 23.25
N LEU A 757 -23.52 14.96 22.19
CA LEU A 757 -22.58 15.80 21.47
C LEU A 757 -23.31 16.96 20.76
N LEU A 758 -24.38 16.65 20.01
CA LEU A 758 -25.18 17.66 19.32
C LEU A 758 -25.71 18.73 20.28
N ASP A 759 -26.22 18.35 21.45
CA ASP A 759 -26.74 19.28 22.47
C ASP A 759 -25.68 20.24 23.01
N SER A 760 -24.40 19.84 22.97
CA SER A 760 -23.29 20.68 23.42
C SER A 760 -22.76 21.65 22.36
N LEU A 761 -23.07 21.42 21.08
CA LEU A 761 -22.55 22.22 19.98
C LEU A 761 -23.38 23.51 19.81
N PRO A 762 -22.72 24.65 19.52
CA PRO A 762 -23.40 25.93 19.40
C PRO A 762 -24.29 26.00 18.15
N GLU A 763 -25.39 26.76 18.28
CA GLU A 763 -26.23 27.17 17.15
C GLU A 763 -26.03 28.65 16.83
N GLY A 764 -25.24 28.92 15.80
CA GLY A 764 -24.95 30.26 15.31
C GLY A 764 -25.87 30.73 14.19
N LYS A 765 -25.68 31.99 13.78
CA LYS A 765 -26.24 32.49 12.50
C LYS A 765 -25.49 31.83 11.34
N VAL A 766 -26.22 31.37 10.34
CA VAL A 766 -25.66 30.82 9.10
C VAL A 766 -25.50 31.95 8.09
N ASN A 767 -24.26 32.24 7.69
CA ASN A 767 -23.98 33.12 6.57
C ASN A 767 -23.17 32.32 5.56
N GLU A 768 -23.74 32.05 4.40
CA GLU A 768 -22.97 31.50 3.30
C GLU A 768 -22.18 32.60 2.61
N THR A 769 -21.00 32.25 2.13
CA THR A 769 -20.12 33.15 1.40
C THR A 769 -19.91 32.63 -0.01
N ASP A 770 -20.04 33.51 -0.99
CA ASP A 770 -19.64 33.25 -2.36
C ASP A 770 -18.15 33.58 -2.49
N TRP A 771 -17.36 32.60 -2.92
CA TRP A 771 -15.94 32.81 -3.15
C TRP A 771 -15.70 33.49 -4.50
N SER A 772 -14.58 34.22 -4.60
CA SER A 772 -14.14 34.85 -5.85
C SER A 772 -12.81 34.26 -6.32
N PRO A 773 -12.83 33.09 -7.01
CA PRO A 773 -11.62 32.38 -7.42
C PRO A 773 -10.69 33.23 -8.29
N LYS A 774 -9.43 33.37 -7.85
CA LYS A 774 -8.36 33.99 -8.64
C LYS A 774 -7.64 32.90 -9.44
N ARG A 775 -7.90 32.86 -10.74
CA ARG A 775 -7.34 31.83 -11.63
C ARG A 775 -5.83 32.04 -11.80
N PRO A 776 -5.01 30.99 -11.67
CA PRO A 776 -3.60 31.06 -12.02
C PRO A 776 -3.43 31.24 -13.55
N SER A 777 -2.28 31.75 -14.00
CA SER A 777 -1.97 31.97 -15.43
C SER A 777 -2.27 30.72 -16.27
N ALA A 778 -2.88 30.83 -17.44
CA ALA A 778 -3.20 29.65 -18.25
C ALA A 778 -1.94 28.84 -18.66
N PHE A 779 -0.84 29.53 -18.93
CA PHE A 779 0.42 28.92 -19.34
C PHE A 779 1.50 29.28 -18.33
N GLU A 780 1.92 28.32 -17.49
CA GLU A 780 2.82 28.57 -16.34
C GLU A 780 4.01 27.61 -16.35
N GLY A 781 5.22 28.16 -16.19
CA GLY A 781 6.46 27.42 -15.99
C GLY A 781 6.98 27.62 -14.58
N MET A 782 6.85 26.61 -13.73
CA MET A 782 7.18 26.68 -12.32
C MET A 782 8.56 26.05 -12.06
N THR A 783 9.51 26.85 -11.57
CA THR A 783 10.92 26.40 -11.45
C THR A 783 11.27 25.93 -10.05
N LEU A 784 11.94 24.78 -9.95
CA LEU A 784 12.68 24.33 -8.77
C LEU A 784 13.95 23.56 -9.17
N PRO A 785 14.93 23.38 -8.27
CA PRO A 785 16.07 22.50 -8.53
C PRO A 785 15.63 21.03 -8.70
N SER A 786 15.62 20.52 -9.93
CA SER A 786 15.23 19.15 -10.26
C SER A 786 15.98 18.63 -11.48
N HIS A 787 16.21 17.32 -11.55
CA HIS A 787 16.77 16.64 -12.72
C HIS A 787 15.71 16.13 -13.70
N VAL A 788 14.44 16.16 -13.30
CA VAL A 788 13.29 15.68 -14.06
C VAL A 788 12.17 16.71 -14.06
N ASN A 789 11.27 16.61 -15.03
CA ASN A 789 10.15 17.51 -15.19
C ASN A 789 8.81 16.82 -14.90
N TYR A 790 7.78 17.65 -14.75
CA TYR A 790 6.38 17.24 -14.68
C TYR A 790 5.61 18.14 -15.63
N VAL A 791 5.07 17.54 -16.69
CA VAL A 791 4.42 18.27 -17.79
C VAL A 791 2.94 18.04 -17.70
N GLY A 792 2.16 19.11 -17.64
CA GLY A 792 0.71 19.04 -17.58
C GLY A 792 0.05 19.84 -18.71
N LYS A 793 -0.98 19.26 -19.33
CA LYS A 793 -1.90 19.97 -20.23
C LYS A 793 -3.33 19.62 -19.89
N GLY A 794 -4.24 20.59 -19.86
CA GLY A 794 -5.64 20.33 -19.49
C GLY A 794 -6.65 21.26 -20.14
N ALA A 795 -7.91 20.84 -20.20
CA ALA A 795 -9.04 21.62 -20.70
C ALA A 795 -10.35 21.16 -20.07
N ASP A 796 -11.32 22.07 -19.97
CA ASP A 796 -12.71 21.74 -19.68
C ASP A 796 -13.40 21.30 -20.99
N LEU A 797 -13.69 20.00 -21.10
CA LEU A 797 -14.30 19.45 -22.32
C LEU A 797 -15.74 19.91 -22.52
N THR A 798 -16.46 20.32 -21.47
CA THR A 798 -17.84 20.81 -21.60
C THR A 798 -17.88 22.10 -22.43
N THR A 799 -16.90 22.99 -22.21
CA THR A 799 -16.73 24.22 -22.99
C THR A 799 -16.34 23.94 -24.45
N LEU A 800 -15.74 22.78 -24.73
CA LEU A 800 -15.39 22.34 -26.08
C LEU A 800 -16.56 21.68 -26.81
N GLY A 801 -17.71 21.53 -26.15
CA GLY A 801 -18.94 20.95 -26.67
C GLY A 801 -19.13 19.47 -26.32
N TYR A 802 -18.31 18.91 -25.41
CA TYR A 802 -18.50 17.55 -24.95
C TYR A 802 -19.66 17.45 -23.96
N ARG A 803 -20.45 16.39 -24.09
CA ARG A 803 -21.39 15.97 -23.06
C ARG A 803 -20.91 14.65 -22.50
N PHE A 804 -20.87 14.57 -21.18
CA PHE A 804 -20.39 13.36 -20.52
C PHE A 804 -21.19 12.12 -20.96
N HIS A 805 -20.45 11.07 -21.30
CA HIS A 805 -20.94 9.73 -21.56
C HIS A 805 -19.94 8.75 -20.93
N GLY A 806 -20.42 7.65 -20.34
CA GLY A 806 -19.58 6.71 -19.59
C GLY A 806 -18.40 6.13 -20.41
N SER A 807 -18.52 6.05 -21.73
CA SER A 807 -17.43 5.61 -22.62
C SER A 807 -16.15 6.44 -22.50
N ALA A 808 -16.21 7.70 -22.04
CA ALA A 808 -15.00 8.49 -21.75
C ALA A 808 -14.07 7.78 -20.75
N LEU A 809 -14.61 7.08 -19.76
CA LEU A 809 -13.83 6.37 -18.75
C LEU A 809 -13.10 5.14 -19.34
N VAL A 810 -13.71 4.50 -20.34
CA VAL A 810 -13.08 3.41 -21.11
C VAL A 810 -11.96 3.97 -21.98
N ILE A 811 -12.23 5.07 -22.68
CA ILE A 811 -11.27 5.69 -23.61
C ILE A 811 -10.07 6.26 -22.86
N THR A 812 -10.25 6.97 -21.74
CA THR A 812 -9.14 7.55 -20.97
C THR A 812 -8.27 6.47 -20.32
N ARG A 813 -8.87 5.38 -19.82
CA ARG A 813 -8.14 4.20 -19.35
C ARG A 813 -7.34 3.56 -20.48
N HIS A 814 -7.95 3.41 -21.65
CA HIS A 814 -7.26 2.85 -22.83
C HIS A 814 -6.06 3.72 -23.23
N LEU A 815 -6.22 5.05 -23.32
CA LEU A 815 -5.14 6.00 -23.62
C LEU A 815 -3.98 5.90 -22.62
N ARG A 816 -4.28 5.74 -21.33
CA ARG A 816 -3.28 5.60 -20.27
C ARG A 816 -2.43 4.33 -20.46
N ASN A 817 -3.09 3.21 -20.79
CA ASN A 817 -2.45 1.90 -20.86
C ASN A 817 -1.77 1.62 -22.21
N THR A 818 -2.04 2.43 -23.24
CA THR A 818 -1.48 2.28 -24.60
C THR A 818 -0.69 3.53 -24.99
N TRP A 819 -1.35 4.52 -25.59
CA TRP A 819 -0.75 5.72 -26.17
C TRP A 819 0.28 6.40 -25.26
N LEU A 820 -0.12 6.74 -24.04
CA LEU A 820 0.73 7.47 -23.10
C LEU A 820 1.84 6.60 -22.51
N TRP A 821 1.53 5.34 -22.23
CA TRP A 821 2.53 4.37 -21.76
C TRP A 821 3.65 4.20 -22.79
N ASP A 822 3.28 3.99 -24.05
CA ASP A 822 4.25 3.74 -25.11
C ASP A 822 5.07 4.98 -25.46
N HIS A 823 4.42 6.13 -25.62
CA HIS A 823 5.10 7.31 -26.19
C HIS A 823 5.75 8.20 -25.14
N VAL A 824 5.16 8.34 -23.95
CA VAL A 824 5.72 9.19 -22.88
C VAL A 824 6.67 8.39 -22.00
N ARG A 825 6.33 7.14 -21.66
CA ARG A 825 7.17 6.29 -20.79
C ARG A 825 8.17 5.44 -21.57
N VAL A 826 7.74 4.54 -22.45
CA VAL A 826 8.65 3.59 -23.12
C VAL A 826 9.61 4.30 -24.09
N GLN A 827 9.08 5.13 -24.99
CA GLN A 827 9.89 5.87 -25.97
C GLN A 827 10.46 7.17 -25.39
N GLY A 828 9.67 7.87 -24.59
CA GLY A 828 10.04 9.17 -24.02
C GLY A 828 10.96 9.10 -22.80
N GLY A 829 11.01 7.96 -22.10
CA GLY A 829 11.85 7.75 -20.93
C GLY A 829 11.32 8.37 -19.63
N ALA A 830 10.06 8.85 -19.60
CA ALA A 830 9.43 9.27 -18.35
C ALA A 830 9.10 8.07 -17.46
N TYR A 831 9.07 8.24 -16.14
CA TYR A 831 8.66 7.16 -15.25
C TYR A 831 7.15 6.86 -15.36
N GLY A 832 6.32 7.84 -15.68
CA GLY A 832 4.88 7.62 -15.85
C GLY A 832 4.17 8.73 -16.59
N ALA A 833 2.96 8.42 -17.07
CA ALA A 833 2.06 9.36 -17.72
C ALA A 833 0.61 9.00 -17.43
N PHE A 834 -0.24 10.02 -17.31
CA PHE A 834 -1.61 9.88 -16.86
C PHE A 834 -2.57 10.66 -17.76
N CYS A 835 -3.76 10.10 -17.98
CA CYS A 835 -4.93 10.76 -18.54
C CYS A 835 -6.02 10.72 -17.47
N LEU A 836 -6.42 11.88 -16.96
CA LEU A 836 -7.38 12.01 -15.86
C LEU A 836 -8.58 12.78 -16.36
N PHE A 837 -9.76 12.16 -16.27
CA PHE A 837 -11.02 12.80 -16.63
C PHE A 837 -11.93 12.85 -15.42
N ASP A 838 -12.25 14.07 -14.99
CA ASP A 838 -13.22 14.29 -13.93
C ASP A 838 -14.62 14.42 -14.53
N HIS A 839 -15.43 13.39 -14.34
CA HIS A 839 -16.78 13.34 -14.90
C HIS A 839 -17.75 14.33 -14.24
N LEU A 840 -17.43 14.90 -13.06
CA LEU A 840 -18.26 15.90 -12.38
C LEU A 840 -18.03 17.29 -12.98
N SER A 841 -16.76 17.71 -13.12
CA SER A 841 -16.39 19.00 -13.70
C SER A 841 -16.31 18.99 -15.24
N GLY A 842 -16.07 17.83 -15.86
CA GLY A 842 -15.77 17.70 -17.28
C GLY A 842 -14.33 18.06 -17.66
N ILE A 843 -13.45 18.25 -16.68
CA ILE A 843 -12.04 18.58 -16.91
C ILE A 843 -11.27 17.32 -17.31
N LEU A 844 -10.52 17.41 -18.40
CA LEU A 844 -9.53 16.43 -18.83
C LEU A 844 -8.13 17.00 -18.62
N THR A 845 -7.25 16.24 -17.97
CA THR A 845 -5.83 16.55 -17.86
C THR A 845 -4.95 15.39 -18.33
N PHE A 846 -3.84 15.74 -18.97
CA PHE A 846 -2.71 14.86 -19.22
C PHE A 846 -1.54 15.34 -18.37
N VAL A 847 -0.88 14.41 -17.68
CA VAL A 847 0.26 14.75 -16.82
C VAL A 847 1.35 13.68 -16.92
N SER A 848 2.62 14.08 -17.03
CA SER A 848 3.77 13.18 -16.94
C SER A 848 4.47 13.25 -15.58
N TYR A 849 5.18 12.18 -15.23
CA TYR A 849 5.85 12.01 -13.95
C TYR A 849 7.31 11.60 -14.13
N ARG A 850 8.22 12.39 -13.53
CA ARG A 850 9.68 12.26 -13.65
C ARG A 850 10.11 12.16 -15.11
N ASP A 851 9.71 13.15 -15.89
CA ASP A 851 9.84 13.19 -17.34
C ASP A 851 11.14 13.91 -17.74
N PRO A 852 12.04 13.29 -18.52
CA PRO A 852 13.23 13.97 -19.02
C PRO A 852 12.90 15.03 -20.09
N ASN A 853 11.68 15.01 -20.65
CA ASN A 853 11.25 15.91 -21.71
C ASN A 853 10.26 16.98 -21.22
N LEU A 854 9.98 17.96 -22.10
CA LEU A 854 8.95 18.98 -21.92
C LEU A 854 8.07 19.09 -23.17
N ILE A 855 8.61 19.71 -24.23
CA ILE A 855 7.86 20.00 -25.46
C ILE A 855 7.41 18.73 -26.17
N LYS A 856 8.28 17.71 -26.25
CA LYS A 856 7.93 16.41 -26.86
C LYS A 856 6.72 15.76 -26.17
N THR A 857 6.64 15.85 -24.85
CA THR A 857 5.50 15.32 -24.09
C THR A 857 4.21 16.06 -24.42
N LEU A 858 4.26 17.40 -24.55
CA LEU A 858 3.11 18.20 -25.01
C LEU A 858 2.68 17.81 -26.43
N GLU A 859 3.64 17.52 -27.32
CA GLU A 859 3.34 17.04 -28.68
C GLU A 859 2.63 15.69 -28.67
N VAL A 860 3.02 14.76 -27.79
CA VAL A 860 2.31 13.48 -27.59
C VAL A 860 0.88 13.72 -27.10
N PHE A 861 0.69 14.64 -26.13
CA PHE A 861 -0.65 15.01 -25.66
C PHE A 861 -1.52 15.57 -26.81
N ASP A 862 -0.95 16.43 -27.65
CA ASP A 862 -1.63 17.04 -28.80
C ASP A 862 -1.97 16.06 -29.92
N GLN A 863 -1.23 14.96 -30.02
CA GLN A 863 -1.45 13.92 -31.02
C GLN A 863 -2.50 12.87 -30.60
N THR A 864 -2.97 12.92 -29.35
CA THR A 864 -3.96 11.96 -28.81
C THR A 864 -5.23 11.87 -29.64
N ALA A 865 -5.75 13.01 -30.14
CA ALA A 865 -6.94 13.05 -30.99
C ALA A 865 -6.73 12.28 -32.30
N ARG A 866 -5.54 12.39 -32.90
CA ARG A 866 -5.18 11.67 -34.12
C ARG A 866 -5.04 10.18 -33.85
N PHE A 867 -4.36 9.80 -32.76
CA PHE A 867 -4.22 8.41 -32.35
C PHE A 867 -5.59 7.71 -32.24
N LEU A 868 -6.55 8.31 -31.52
CA LEU A 868 -7.89 7.74 -31.35
C LEU A 868 -8.67 7.61 -32.67
N ARG A 869 -8.39 8.48 -33.65
CA ARG A 869 -9.05 8.45 -34.96
C ARG A 869 -8.51 7.34 -35.85
N ASP A 870 -7.18 7.22 -35.86
CA ASP A 870 -6.44 6.35 -36.79
C ASP A 870 -6.33 4.92 -36.26
N MET A 871 -6.52 4.70 -34.96
CA MET A 871 -6.47 3.38 -34.33
C MET A 871 -7.62 2.47 -34.77
N ASP A 872 -7.30 1.20 -35.03
CA ASP A 872 -8.26 0.11 -35.20
C ASP A 872 -8.26 -0.80 -33.96
N ILE A 873 -9.15 -0.52 -33.01
CA ILE A 873 -9.33 -1.34 -31.82
C ILE A 873 -10.12 -2.60 -32.16
N ASN A 874 -9.56 -3.78 -31.91
CA ASN A 874 -10.28 -5.05 -32.08
C ASN A 874 -11.29 -5.26 -30.94
N ASP A 875 -12.21 -6.22 -31.10
CA ASP A 875 -13.32 -6.42 -30.17
C ASP A 875 -12.85 -6.96 -28.80
N GLU A 876 -11.74 -7.71 -28.79
CA GLU A 876 -11.13 -8.25 -27.58
C GLU A 876 -10.51 -7.14 -26.72
N GLU A 877 -9.72 -6.24 -27.31
CA GLU A 877 -9.11 -5.10 -26.64
C GLU A 877 -10.15 -4.08 -26.16
N LEU A 878 -11.24 -3.90 -26.91
CA LEU A 878 -12.39 -3.12 -26.45
C LEU A 878 -13.01 -3.76 -25.20
N THR A 879 -13.22 -5.07 -25.22
CA THR A 879 -13.78 -5.83 -24.08
C THR A 879 -12.87 -5.75 -22.85
N LYS A 880 -11.55 -5.93 -23.01
CA LYS A 880 -10.56 -5.75 -21.93
C LYS A 880 -10.58 -4.34 -21.36
N SER A 881 -10.69 -3.32 -22.22
CA SER A 881 -10.78 -1.92 -21.79
C SER A 881 -12.04 -1.68 -20.96
N ILE A 882 -13.19 -2.22 -21.37
CA ILE A 882 -14.46 -2.15 -20.62
C ILE A 882 -14.35 -2.86 -19.27
N ILE A 883 -13.84 -4.10 -19.25
CA ILE A 883 -13.65 -4.89 -18.01
C ILE A 883 -12.74 -4.12 -17.05
N GLY A 884 -11.62 -3.60 -17.53
CA GLY A 884 -10.70 -2.82 -16.70
C GLY A 884 -11.35 -1.55 -16.12
N THR A 885 -12.21 -0.86 -16.87
CA THR A 885 -12.96 0.29 -16.37
C THR A 885 -14.02 -0.12 -15.35
N ILE A 886 -14.72 -1.24 -15.56
CA ILE A 886 -15.62 -1.80 -14.54
C ILE A 886 -14.85 -2.18 -13.27
N GLY A 887 -13.63 -2.70 -13.40
CA GLY A 887 -12.74 -2.95 -12.26
C GLY A 887 -12.41 -1.69 -11.46
N ASP A 888 -12.14 -0.56 -12.13
CA ASP A 888 -11.94 0.72 -11.45
C ASP A 888 -13.22 1.18 -10.72
N LEU A 889 -14.39 1.04 -11.36
CA LEU A 889 -15.69 1.45 -10.78
C LEU A 889 -16.13 0.57 -9.60
N ASP A 890 -15.82 -0.72 -9.67
CA ASP A 890 -16.19 -1.73 -8.68
C ASP A 890 -15.06 -1.99 -7.67
N THR A 891 -14.07 -1.09 -7.54
CA THR A 891 -12.97 -1.23 -6.58
C THR A 891 -13.51 -1.61 -5.19
N TYR A 892 -12.97 -2.69 -4.62
CA TYR A 892 -13.40 -3.18 -3.32
C TYR A 892 -13.13 -2.14 -2.23
N MET A 893 -14.10 -1.95 -1.34
CA MET A 893 -14.04 -0.98 -0.26
C MET A 893 -14.43 -1.62 1.06
N LEU A 894 -13.70 -1.27 2.11
CA LEU A 894 -14.05 -1.64 3.48
C LEU A 894 -15.24 -0.80 4.00
N PRO A 895 -15.92 -1.23 5.08
CA PRO A 895 -17.13 -0.57 5.57
C PRO A 895 -16.97 0.95 5.81
N ASP A 896 -15.87 1.37 6.44
CA ASP A 896 -15.56 2.78 6.69
C ASP A 896 -15.45 3.59 5.38
N THR A 897 -14.81 2.99 4.38
CA THR A 897 -14.62 3.59 3.05
C THR A 897 -15.93 3.60 2.29
N LYS A 898 -16.78 2.56 2.41
CA LYS A 898 -18.12 2.51 1.80
C LYS A 898 -18.99 3.66 2.32
N GLY A 899 -19.08 3.83 3.64
CA GLY A 899 -19.83 4.93 4.26
C GLY A 899 -19.30 6.31 3.84
N TYR A 900 -17.97 6.50 3.92
CA TYR A 900 -17.36 7.77 3.51
C TYR A 900 -17.61 8.11 2.03
N VAL A 901 -17.37 7.17 1.11
CA VAL A 901 -17.63 7.37 -0.32
C VAL A 901 -19.12 7.62 -0.60
N SER A 902 -20.02 6.95 0.12
CA SER A 902 -21.46 7.21 0.01
C SER A 902 -21.82 8.62 0.44
N MET A 903 -21.24 9.13 1.54
CA MET A 903 -21.38 10.54 1.93
C MET A 903 -20.84 11.48 0.84
N LEU A 904 -19.67 11.22 0.27
CA LEU A 904 -19.11 12.08 -0.79
C LEU A 904 -20.03 12.12 -2.02
N ARG A 905 -20.64 11.00 -2.41
CA ARG A 905 -21.64 10.92 -3.48
C ARG A 905 -22.88 11.75 -3.15
N TYR A 906 -23.37 11.64 -1.91
CA TYR A 906 -24.48 12.46 -1.41
C TYR A 906 -24.16 13.95 -1.52
N LEU A 907 -22.99 14.39 -1.05
CA LEU A 907 -22.55 15.79 -1.08
C LEU A 907 -22.26 16.34 -2.48
N THR A 908 -22.05 15.47 -3.47
CA THR A 908 -21.80 15.86 -4.87
C THR A 908 -23.01 15.71 -5.76
N GLY A 909 -24.11 15.14 -5.26
CA GLY A 909 -25.29 14.81 -6.06
C GLY A 909 -25.03 13.69 -7.09
N ASP A 910 -24.04 12.83 -6.86
CA ASP A 910 -23.76 11.66 -7.70
C ASP A 910 -24.69 10.50 -7.33
N THR A 911 -25.96 10.65 -7.71
CA THR A 911 -27.05 9.72 -7.41
C THR A 911 -26.85 8.32 -8.00
N GLU A 912 -27.47 7.30 -7.41
CA GLU A 912 -27.41 5.92 -7.91
C GLU A 912 -27.93 5.80 -9.36
N GLU A 913 -28.92 6.59 -9.78
CA GLU A 913 -29.43 6.60 -11.16
C GLU A 913 -28.37 7.09 -12.16
N LEU A 914 -27.64 8.17 -11.82
CA LEU A 914 -26.56 8.70 -12.66
C LEU A 914 -25.40 7.72 -12.74
N ARG A 915 -25.03 7.12 -11.61
CA ARG A 915 -24.00 6.08 -11.57
C ARG A 915 -24.40 4.86 -12.38
N GLN A 916 -25.66 4.43 -12.30
CA GLN A 916 -26.17 3.30 -13.08
C GLN A 916 -26.13 3.59 -14.58
N LYS A 917 -26.58 4.78 -14.99
CA LYS A 917 -26.47 5.22 -16.38
C LYS A 917 -25.02 5.23 -16.86
N MET A 918 -24.10 5.76 -16.05
CA MET A 918 -22.67 5.74 -16.36
C MET A 918 -22.14 4.31 -16.56
N ARG A 919 -22.57 3.36 -15.72
CA ARG A 919 -22.21 1.94 -15.87
C ARG A 919 -22.77 1.36 -17.17
N ASP A 920 -24.03 1.62 -17.49
CA ASP A 920 -24.67 1.15 -18.72
C ASP A 920 -23.94 1.71 -19.96
N ASP A 921 -23.56 2.99 -19.94
CA ASP A 921 -22.76 3.63 -20.98
C ASP A 921 -21.35 3.00 -21.10
N VAL A 922 -20.69 2.67 -19.98
CA VAL A 922 -19.39 1.98 -19.97
C VAL A 922 -19.51 0.60 -20.62
N LEU A 923 -20.47 -0.22 -20.17
CA LEU A 923 -20.73 -1.55 -20.73
C LEU A 923 -21.15 -1.51 -22.20
N GLY A 924 -21.80 -0.41 -22.61
CA GLY A 924 -22.26 -0.17 -23.98
C GLY A 924 -21.25 0.48 -24.92
N THR A 925 -20.00 0.68 -24.49
CA THR A 925 -18.96 1.38 -25.28
C THR A 925 -18.69 0.67 -26.62
N LYS A 926 -18.62 1.45 -27.70
CA LYS A 926 -18.37 0.98 -29.07
C LYS A 926 -17.16 1.70 -29.68
N LYS A 927 -16.62 1.13 -30.76
CA LYS A 927 -15.53 1.75 -31.55
C LYS A 927 -15.87 3.18 -32.04
N ALA A 928 -17.14 3.45 -32.31
CA ALA A 928 -17.61 4.78 -32.72
C ALA A 928 -17.40 5.84 -31.63
N ASP A 929 -17.43 5.46 -30.34
CA ASP A 929 -17.26 6.38 -29.22
C ASP A 929 -15.83 6.91 -29.14
N PHE A 930 -14.83 6.08 -29.48
CA PHE A 930 -13.42 6.50 -29.57
C PHE A 930 -13.24 7.60 -30.62
N LYS A 931 -13.87 7.43 -31.80
CA LYS A 931 -13.84 8.43 -32.88
C LYS A 931 -14.62 9.70 -32.50
N ALA A 932 -15.76 9.56 -31.82
CA ALA A 932 -16.52 10.71 -31.33
C ALA A 932 -15.72 11.52 -30.28
N PHE A 933 -15.04 10.84 -29.36
CA PHE A 933 -14.17 11.48 -28.37
C PHE A 933 -12.96 12.15 -29.04
N ALA A 934 -12.36 11.52 -30.06
CA ALA A 934 -11.29 12.10 -30.86
C ALA A 934 -11.68 13.46 -31.47
N ASN A 935 -12.90 13.59 -31.99
CA ASN A 935 -13.38 14.83 -32.60
C ASN A 935 -13.47 15.99 -31.60
N VAL A 936 -13.82 15.70 -30.33
CA VAL A 936 -13.81 16.69 -29.26
C VAL A 936 -12.36 17.07 -28.91
N LEU A 937 -11.47 16.09 -28.84
CA LEU A 937 -10.07 16.30 -28.51
C LEU A 937 -9.27 17.03 -29.61
N GLU A 938 -9.78 17.17 -30.83
CA GLU A 938 -9.11 18.04 -31.82
C GLU A 938 -8.95 19.47 -31.29
N LYS A 939 -9.98 19.98 -30.62
CA LYS A 939 -9.96 21.32 -30.02
C LYS A 939 -9.07 21.38 -28.78
N PHE A 940 -8.77 20.25 -28.13
CA PHE A 940 -7.91 20.18 -26.95
C PHE A 940 -6.48 20.66 -27.26
N LYS A 941 -5.98 20.35 -28.46
CA LYS A 941 -4.67 20.81 -28.92
C LYS A 941 -4.54 22.34 -28.85
N GLU A 942 -5.55 23.06 -29.32
CA GLU A 942 -5.55 24.52 -29.40
C GLU A 942 -6.01 25.22 -28.12
N LYS A 943 -6.99 24.64 -27.41
CA LYS A 943 -7.62 25.26 -26.25
C LYS A 943 -7.06 24.79 -24.91
N GLY A 944 -6.25 23.73 -24.90
CA GLY A 944 -5.65 23.21 -23.69
C GLY A 944 -4.60 24.15 -23.11
N ILE A 945 -4.68 24.37 -21.80
CA ILE A 945 -3.75 25.20 -21.02
C ILE A 945 -2.59 24.33 -20.51
N VAL A 946 -1.45 24.93 -20.18
CA VAL A 946 -0.22 24.19 -19.85
C VAL A 946 0.37 24.63 -18.52
N LYS A 947 0.76 23.65 -17.70
CA LYS A 947 1.52 23.86 -16.46
C LYS A 947 2.73 22.94 -16.48
N ILE A 948 3.90 23.49 -16.23
CA ILE A 948 5.15 22.73 -16.20
C ILE A 948 5.83 22.98 -14.86
N LEU A 949 6.33 21.92 -14.24
CA LEU A 949 7.21 21.97 -13.09
C LEU A 949 8.56 21.36 -13.49
N GLY A 950 9.66 22.09 -13.34
CA GLY A 950 10.97 21.60 -13.77
C GLY A 950 12.13 22.52 -13.41
N SER A 951 13.32 22.23 -13.92
CA SER A 951 14.50 23.05 -13.67
C SER A 951 14.43 24.40 -14.41
N PRO A 952 15.09 25.46 -13.89
CA PRO A 952 15.19 26.74 -14.60
C PRO A 952 15.73 26.58 -16.02
N SER A 953 16.74 25.72 -16.23
CA SER A 953 17.33 25.48 -17.55
C SER A 953 16.37 24.75 -18.50
N ALA A 954 15.61 23.76 -18.01
CA ALA A 954 14.62 23.06 -18.83
C ALA A 954 13.50 23.99 -19.27
N ILE A 955 12.97 24.82 -18.35
CA ILE A 955 11.92 25.80 -18.68
C ILE A 955 12.46 26.90 -19.60
N GLN A 956 13.69 27.36 -19.42
CA GLN A 956 14.33 28.32 -20.33
C GLN A 956 14.51 27.72 -21.74
N ALA A 957 14.95 26.47 -21.84
CA ALA A 957 15.05 25.78 -23.13
C ALA A 957 13.68 25.67 -23.83
N ALA A 958 12.62 25.37 -23.07
CA ALA A 958 11.26 25.30 -23.57
C ALA A 958 10.68 26.68 -23.98
N THR A 959 11.20 27.78 -23.46
CA THR A 959 10.77 29.15 -23.83
C THR A 959 11.63 29.77 -24.94
N THR A 960 12.84 29.27 -25.19
CA THR A 960 13.78 29.82 -26.19
C THR A 960 13.19 29.86 -27.61
N GLY A 961 12.37 28.87 -27.99
CA GLY A 961 11.68 28.82 -29.29
C GLY A 961 10.32 29.51 -29.35
N ARG A 962 9.79 30.00 -28.22
CA ARG A 962 8.47 30.66 -28.10
C ARG A 962 8.47 31.74 -27.00
N PRO A 963 9.26 32.82 -27.09
CA PRO A 963 9.38 33.78 -25.97
C PRO A 963 8.02 34.31 -25.49
N GLY A 964 7.80 34.32 -24.17
CA GLY A 964 6.59 34.87 -23.55
C GLY A 964 5.36 33.94 -23.50
N TRP A 965 5.46 32.70 -23.99
CA TRP A 965 4.32 31.77 -23.96
C TRP A 965 4.04 31.14 -22.58
N LEU A 966 5.02 31.11 -21.67
CA LEU A 966 4.88 30.67 -20.28
C LEU A 966 5.13 31.85 -19.35
N ASP A 967 4.26 32.02 -18.37
CA ASP A 967 4.49 32.84 -17.18
C ASP A 967 5.39 32.06 -16.21
N VAL A 968 6.61 32.54 -15.96
CA VAL A 968 7.63 31.79 -15.21
C VAL A 968 7.59 32.19 -13.74
N VAL A 969 7.29 31.22 -12.87
CA VAL A 969 7.19 31.41 -11.41
C VAL A 969 8.28 30.61 -10.71
N LYS A 970 9.07 31.27 -9.86
CA LYS A 970 10.05 30.60 -9.02
C LYS A 970 9.40 30.06 -7.75
N ILE A 971 9.53 28.75 -7.49
CA ILE A 971 9.00 28.11 -6.27
C ILE A 971 10.06 28.09 -5.16
N LEU A 972 11.22 27.49 -5.43
CA LEU A 972 12.37 27.36 -4.52
C LEU A 972 13.62 28.04 -5.10
#